data_AF-A0A2V9YEF1-F1
#
_entry.id   AF-A0A2V9YEF1-F1
#
_cell.length_a   1.000
_cell.length_b   1.000
_cell.length_c   1.000
_cell.angle_alpha   90.00
_cell.angle_beta   90.00
_cell.angle_gamma   90.00
#
_symmetry.space_group_name_H-M   'P 1'
#
loop_
_entity.id
_entity.type
_entity.pdbx_description
1 polymer ?
#
loop_
_entity_poly.entity_id
_entity_poly.type
_entity_poly.pdbx_seq_one_letter_code
_entity_poly.pdbx_strand_id
1 'polypeptide(L)'
;MLMYSAQQDQTTRYWAQAGARSRVALRSFVALRFAPFVCRPSFCVRCKARPRTQIGTIPQDVMVSRRDFVLAEKSGREKTLQGSPQMHICLPLRKLFFLACQVLVLLTTSYAQVPQYGHVFIVVEENHNYSSVVGTTAMPYLNGLIAKYGLATQYYANTHPSIGNYFMMTAGQIFTNNDGYVPPAGGLNIDNVVRQLLIHGKTWKSYAEGMPSPCYLGGSSGQYVRRHNPLAYFSDVVGSSVQCQNLVPFTHFPIDLGNNQFPDYSFIVPNLCNDAHDCSLTVADTWLKTNIAPLIASAGFQQNGLLIILFDESGGDNTNGGGRVVWVAVGPKVKAGYKSTSLYQHQSTLRLSMQALGITSGFPGTGATASQLGEFFGSTTAADIPPAALLTVSPQKGAVPLTVIADSSGSSDTDGSIVSRVIDFGDGTKARTVTASHTYTTAASYTVKLSVTDNLGLTSATTQNVRTHGKGHQAASSINPTTGATLTVTDSSGIFSASTSNATVSATVQTSGTPGVFFGLHETNAARHGWPSVGFGTFRTWNVYPAVSWSDINTAKGVYNWTALDNLLSLTQSHGVDLLYTFGRTPAWASSNPTGTCTNNPAGSCYPPANEQYWKDFITAVSTRYAGKIKYWELWNEPNASNFWTGTTAQLLTMARDAYQIIKAQDPNANVLGPAPQGTNAYKWMDAYLAAGGGAYADIIPFHGYVGFTSGVTNSPELIAPLVANMKSVMKNRGQGSKPLWDTEHGWGRDTNLPDQGQQAAWLARHAILSWSNGAARSIWYLWDGAGVGTLWDPVNGIHKAGRAYGEVYKWLVGSTLTTPCSMASDSTWTCFLTRPGGYQAEIMWNGSVTSAHTIASQYTQYYDLSGNKFPVPPSRSVMIGPAALLFQAGGS
;
A
#
# COMPACT_ATOMS: atom_id res chain seq x y z
N MET A 1 -65.68 4.51 10.59
CA MET A 1 -64.92 3.57 11.44
C MET A 1 -63.67 4.33 11.92
N LEU A 2 -63.73 4.97 13.10
CA LEU A 2 -63.40 4.41 14.44
C LEU A 2 -61.86 4.33 14.62
N MET A 3 -61.18 5.01 15.56
CA MET A 3 -61.55 5.89 16.70
C MET A 3 -60.45 6.98 16.87
N TYR A 4 -60.77 8.27 17.13
CA TYR A 4 -60.77 8.97 18.45
C TYR A 4 -59.44 8.89 19.26
N SER A 5 -58.86 9.95 19.86
CA SER A 5 -59.20 11.39 19.99
C SER A 5 -57.96 12.19 20.51
N ALA A 6 -57.75 13.47 20.18
CA ALA A 6 -57.94 14.69 21.03
C ALA A 6 -57.17 14.71 22.40
N GLN A 7 -56.67 15.82 22.96
CA GLN A 7 -56.68 17.27 22.63
C GLN A 7 -55.65 18.03 23.50
N GLN A 8 -55.24 19.26 23.10
CA GLN A 8 -54.76 20.43 23.90
C GLN A 8 -53.70 20.25 25.03
N ASP A 9 -52.54 20.92 25.05
CA ASP A 9 -52.23 22.39 25.07
C ASP A 9 -52.04 22.96 26.51
N GLN A 10 -51.25 24.04 26.62
CA GLN A 10 -51.09 24.99 27.75
C GLN A 10 -49.96 24.79 28.81
N THR A 11 -48.81 25.41 28.49
CA THR A 11 -48.14 26.49 29.26
C THR A 11 -47.63 26.35 30.73
N THR A 12 -46.31 26.62 30.87
CA THR A 12 -45.64 27.55 31.82
C THR A 12 -45.38 27.27 33.33
N ARG A 13 -44.09 27.45 33.66
CA ARG A 13 -43.49 28.32 34.73
C ARG A 13 -43.22 27.82 36.18
N TYR A 14 -41.91 27.84 36.49
CA TYR A 14 -41.23 28.47 37.65
C TYR A 14 -41.20 27.84 39.07
N TRP A 15 -40.11 28.22 39.76
CA TRP A 15 -39.71 28.01 41.17
C TRP A 15 -39.38 26.57 41.61
N ALA A 16 -38.48 26.28 42.57
CA ALA A 16 -37.20 26.83 43.04
C ALA A 16 -36.92 26.25 44.45
N GLN A 17 -35.68 25.83 44.72
CA GLN A 17 -35.00 25.73 46.04
C GLN A 17 -35.73 25.13 47.28
N ALA A 18 -35.09 24.17 47.97
CA ALA A 18 -34.53 24.34 49.34
C ALA A 18 -34.03 23.02 50.00
N GLY A 19 -33.14 23.14 51.00
CA GLY A 19 -32.78 22.08 51.98
C GLY A 19 -31.63 21.15 51.55
N ALA A 20 -30.34 21.31 51.91
CA ALA A 20 -29.67 21.78 53.14
C ALA A 20 -29.88 20.81 54.34
N ARG A 21 -28.88 20.02 54.78
CA ARG A 21 -27.87 20.25 55.86
C ARG A 21 -27.30 18.85 56.28
N SER A 22 -26.20 18.63 57.01
CA SER A 22 -25.20 19.45 57.72
C SER A 22 -23.94 18.62 58.09
N ARG A 23 -22.77 19.29 58.15
CA ARG A 23 -21.65 19.22 59.15
C ARG A 23 -21.20 17.86 59.78
N VAL A 24 -19.86 17.69 59.89
CA VAL A 24 -19.03 17.77 61.13
C VAL A 24 -17.54 17.83 60.72
N ALA A 25 -16.62 18.24 61.61
CA ALA A 25 -15.23 18.63 61.29
C ALA A 25 -14.16 17.98 62.21
N LEU A 26 -12.87 18.27 61.89
CA LEU A 26 -11.63 18.08 62.68
C LEU A 26 -11.01 16.66 62.83
N ARG A 27 -9.82 16.42 62.23
CA ARG A 27 -8.49 16.56 62.90
C ARG A 27 -7.26 16.29 61.98
N SER A 28 -6.41 17.31 61.94
CA SER A 28 -5.00 17.57 61.57
C SER A 28 -3.90 16.48 61.44
N PHE A 29 -2.83 16.89 60.68
CA PHE A 29 -1.38 16.56 60.81
C PHE A 29 -0.87 15.16 60.37
N VAL A 30 0.34 14.93 59.79
CA VAL A 30 1.52 15.69 59.25
C VAL A 30 2.01 14.88 58.02
N ALA A 31 2.02 15.37 56.78
CA ALA A 31 3.10 16.10 56.08
C ALA A 31 4.53 15.46 56.04
N LEU A 32 4.96 15.00 54.87
CA LEU A 32 6.38 14.98 54.49
C LEU A 32 6.51 15.35 53.00
N ARG A 33 7.15 16.49 52.72
CA ARG A 33 7.44 16.98 51.37
C ARG A 33 8.78 16.42 50.90
N PHE A 34 8.89 16.09 49.61
CA PHE A 34 10.03 16.52 48.80
C PHE A 34 9.58 16.79 47.36
N ALA A 35 10.15 17.82 46.76
CA ALA A 35 9.98 18.23 45.36
C ALA A 35 11.35 18.71 44.85
N PRO A 36 11.49 19.07 43.57
CA PRO A 36 11.65 18.11 42.48
C PRO A 36 13.01 18.25 41.78
N PHE A 37 13.48 17.22 41.07
CA PHE A 37 14.63 17.35 40.18
C PHE A 37 14.22 17.42 38.71
N VAL A 38 14.59 18.54 38.08
CA VAL A 38 14.50 18.78 36.64
C VAL A 38 15.82 18.40 36.00
N CYS A 39 15.78 17.64 34.90
CA CYS A 39 16.91 17.56 33.96
C CYS A 39 16.40 17.56 32.50
N ARG A 40 16.77 18.60 31.75
CA ARG A 40 16.84 18.56 30.28
C ARG A 40 18.15 17.88 29.87
N PRO A 41 18.29 17.49 28.59
CA PRO A 41 19.46 18.02 27.88
C PRO A 41 19.14 18.51 26.47
N SER A 42 19.65 19.70 26.14
CA SER A 42 19.87 20.15 24.77
C SER A 42 20.99 21.19 24.80
N PHE A 43 22.14 20.93 24.16
CA PHE A 43 22.58 21.64 22.95
C PHE A 43 24.05 21.42 22.59
N CYS A 44 24.33 21.63 21.30
CA CYS A 44 25.67 21.69 20.70
C CYS A 44 26.57 22.78 21.28
N VAL A 45 27.88 22.58 21.12
CA VAL A 45 28.95 23.55 21.42
C VAL A 45 29.25 24.43 20.20
N ARG A 46 29.39 25.76 20.39
CA ARG A 46 30.46 26.54 19.70
C ARG A 46 30.81 27.92 20.33
N CYS A 47 31.99 27.95 20.95
CA CYS A 47 33.07 28.96 20.85
C CYS A 47 32.81 30.48 20.92
N LYS A 48 33.27 31.11 22.02
CA LYS A 48 34.24 32.24 22.18
C LYS A 48 34.05 32.84 23.60
N ALA A 49 35.03 33.35 24.35
CA ALA A 49 36.48 33.54 24.13
C ALA A 49 37.29 33.38 25.47
N ARG A 50 38.63 33.54 25.39
CA ARG A 50 39.63 33.60 26.48
C ARG A 50 39.46 34.88 27.37
N PRO A 51 40.22 35.14 28.48
CA PRO A 51 41.52 34.55 28.91
C PRO A 51 41.84 34.37 30.43
N ARG A 52 43.00 33.73 30.73
CA ARG A 52 43.82 33.80 31.99
C ARG A 52 43.11 33.29 33.30
N THR A 53 43.70 32.73 34.36
CA THR A 53 45.06 32.29 34.83
C THR A 53 44.84 31.29 36.00
N GLN A 54 45.76 30.59 36.69
CA GLN A 54 47.24 30.55 36.76
C GLN A 54 47.72 29.17 37.31
N ILE A 55 49.01 28.83 37.10
CA ILE A 55 49.98 28.06 37.96
C ILE A 55 49.51 26.91 38.90
N GLY A 56 50.22 25.77 38.85
CA GLY A 56 50.27 24.75 39.91
C GLY A 56 51.12 23.50 39.54
N THR A 57 52.31 23.36 40.13
CA THR A 57 53.37 22.36 39.80
C THR A 57 53.32 21.02 40.58
N ILE A 58 53.62 19.89 39.89
CA ILE A 58 54.77 18.91 40.07
C ILE A 58 55.36 18.75 41.51
N PRO A 59 55.81 17.55 42.03
CA PRO A 59 56.43 16.36 41.36
C PRO A 59 55.91 14.93 41.80
N GLN A 60 56.19 13.84 41.04
CA GLN A 60 57.16 12.70 41.23
C GLN A 60 57.05 11.84 42.53
N ASP A 61 57.33 10.53 42.63
CA ASP A 61 57.98 9.46 41.79
C ASP A 61 57.19 8.11 41.90
N VAL A 62 57.45 7.02 41.16
CA VAL A 62 58.43 5.93 41.45
C VAL A 62 58.49 4.90 40.29
N MET A 63 59.68 4.33 40.03
CA MET A 63 59.94 3.25 39.04
C MET A 63 59.64 1.83 39.56
N VAL A 64 59.36 0.84 38.67
CA VAL A 64 60.00 -0.50 38.57
C VAL A 64 59.84 -1.04 37.11
N SER A 65 60.73 -1.94 36.65
CA SER A 65 60.93 -2.33 35.24
C SER A 65 60.80 -3.84 34.92
N ARG A 66 60.68 -4.17 33.62
CA ARG A 66 61.02 -5.47 32.94
C ARG A 66 60.10 -6.68 33.24
N ARG A 67 59.74 -7.55 32.28
CA ARG A 67 60.60 -8.27 31.30
C ARG A 67 59.88 -8.67 30.01
N ASP A 68 60.70 -8.93 28.99
CA ASP A 68 60.38 -9.43 27.65
C ASP A 68 60.12 -10.94 27.59
N PHE A 69 59.53 -11.41 26.48
CA PHE A 69 59.92 -12.67 25.83
C PHE A 69 59.78 -12.55 24.30
N VAL A 70 60.70 -13.18 23.56
CA VAL A 70 60.92 -13.01 22.10
C VAL A 70 61.02 -14.40 21.45
N LEU A 71 61.01 -14.42 20.11
CA LEU A 71 61.28 -15.53 19.15
C LEU A 71 60.02 -16.27 18.64
N ALA A 72 59.94 -16.69 17.37
CA ALA A 72 61.00 -16.85 16.37
C ALA A 72 60.59 -16.40 14.94
N GLU A 73 61.60 -16.11 14.11
CA GLU A 73 61.49 -15.80 12.69
C GLU A 73 61.24 -17.04 11.81
N LYS A 74 60.77 -16.83 10.57
CA LYS A 74 61.39 -17.46 9.40
C LYS A 74 61.15 -16.70 8.09
N SER A 75 62.26 -16.48 7.37
CA SER A 75 62.42 -16.03 5.98
C SER A 75 61.33 -16.51 4.99
N GLY A 76 60.99 -15.80 3.91
CA GLY A 76 61.56 -14.56 3.35
C GLY A 76 61.77 -14.67 1.82
N ARG A 77 61.64 -13.55 1.09
CA ARG A 77 62.29 -13.25 -0.21
C ARG A 77 61.83 -11.90 -0.78
N GLU A 78 62.74 -10.95 -0.87
CA GLU A 78 62.56 -9.76 -1.68
C GLU A 78 62.83 -10.05 -3.16
N LYS A 79 62.18 -9.31 -4.06
CA LYS A 79 62.79 -8.87 -5.32
C LYS A 79 62.36 -7.43 -5.61
N THR A 80 63.30 -6.53 -5.40
CA THR A 80 63.25 -5.11 -5.77
C THR A 80 63.49 -4.95 -7.28
N LEU A 81 62.90 -3.93 -7.90
CA LEU A 81 63.50 -3.17 -9.00
C LEU A 81 62.86 -1.78 -9.11
N GLN A 82 63.67 -0.77 -9.43
CA GLN A 82 63.38 0.66 -9.27
C GLN A 82 62.74 1.27 -10.54
N GLY A 83 62.18 2.49 -10.44
CA GLY A 83 61.60 3.15 -11.62
C GLY A 83 61.31 4.66 -11.63
N SER A 84 61.26 5.40 -10.51
CA SER A 84 61.23 6.90 -10.43
C SER A 84 60.09 7.65 -11.19
N PRO A 85 59.94 8.98 -11.03
CA PRO A 85 59.79 9.76 -9.79
C PRO A 85 58.49 10.62 -9.77
N GLN A 86 58.10 11.18 -8.62
CA GLN A 86 57.89 12.63 -8.40
C GLN A 86 57.11 12.97 -7.10
N MET A 87 57.73 13.86 -6.31
CA MET A 87 57.16 14.98 -5.56
C MET A 87 55.88 14.77 -4.70
N HIS A 88 56.08 14.65 -3.39
CA HIS A 88 55.00 14.75 -2.40
C HIS A 88 54.45 16.18 -2.28
N ILE A 89 53.13 16.33 -2.38
CA ILE A 89 52.37 17.44 -1.78
C ILE A 89 51.41 16.84 -0.75
N CYS A 90 51.56 17.22 0.52
CA CYS A 90 50.67 16.78 1.59
C CYS A 90 49.39 17.63 1.65
N LEU A 91 48.23 16.99 1.49
CA LEU A 91 46.96 17.42 2.10
C LEU A 91 46.22 16.18 2.63
N PRO A 92 45.52 16.27 3.78
CA PRO A 92 45.12 15.09 4.54
C PRO A 92 43.88 14.38 3.98
N LEU A 93 43.97 13.06 3.82
CA LEU A 93 42.83 12.19 3.53
C LEU A 93 41.82 12.19 4.69
N ARG A 94 40.76 12.97 4.55
CA ARG A 94 39.54 12.87 5.38
C ARG A 94 38.27 13.12 4.56
N LYS A 95 38.13 12.42 3.42
CA LYS A 95 36.88 12.40 2.61
C LYS A 95 36.79 11.26 1.57
N LEU A 96 37.40 10.10 1.82
CA LEU A 96 37.27 8.90 0.95
C LEU A 96 36.70 7.66 1.67
N PHE A 97 35.88 7.87 2.70
CA PHE A 97 35.22 6.82 3.47
C PHE A 97 33.72 7.10 3.66
N PHE A 98 33.06 7.65 2.63
CA PHE A 98 31.61 7.90 2.63
C PHE A 98 30.95 7.78 1.23
N LEU A 99 31.58 7.05 0.29
CA LEU A 99 31.04 6.80 -1.04
C LEU A 99 31.27 5.35 -1.53
N ALA A 100 31.26 4.39 -0.60
CA ALA A 100 31.46 2.96 -0.87
C ALA A 100 30.54 2.07 0.00
N CYS A 101 29.33 2.55 0.33
CA CYS A 101 28.37 1.81 1.16
C CYS A 101 26.89 2.04 0.77
N GLN A 102 26.62 2.22 -0.53
CA GLN A 102 25.27 2.12 -1.13
C GLN A 102 25.31 1.51 -2.55
N VAL A 103 26.15 0.50 -2.75
CA VAL A 103 25.92 -0.53 -3.78
C VAL A 103 26.07 -1.89 -3.11
N LEU A 104 25.18 -2.16 -2.15
CA LEU A 104 24.84 -3.55 -1.89
C LEU A 104 23.96 -3.95 -3.07
N VAL A 105 24.51 -4.73 -4.00
CA VAL A 105 23.67 -5.46 -4.93
C VAL A 105 22.84 -6.40 -4.05
N LEU A 106 21.58 -6.03 -3.82
CA LEU A 106 20.58 -6.98 -3.42
C LEU A 106 20.45 -7.96 -4.59
N LEU A 107 21.28 -9.00 -4.55
CA LEU A 107 20.99 -10.28 -5.17
C LEU A 107 19.72 -10.78 -4.48
N THR A 108 18.58 -10.28 -4.95
CA THR A 108 17.30 -10.96 -4.77
C THR A 108 17.42 -12.26 -5.54
N THR A 109 17.98 -13.28 -4.88
CA THR A 109 17.75 -14.66 -5.28
C THR A 109 16.25 -14.83 -5.33
N SER A 110 15.72 -14.97 -6.54
CA SER A 110 14.32 -15.29 -6.79
C SER A 110 14.08 -16.69 -6.26
N TYR A 111 13.74 -16.78 -4.96
CA TYR A 111 13.34 -18.03 -4.34
C TYR A 111 12.13 -18.57 -5.12
N ALA A 112 12.23 -19.81 -5.60
CA ALA A 112 11.13 -20.47 -6.27
C ALA A 112 9.90 -20.46 -5.36
N GLN A 113 8.76 -20.01 -5.89
CA GLN A 113 7.51 -19.96 -5.13
C GLN A 113 7.04 -21.38 -4.79
N VAL A 114 6.47 -21.54 -3.60
CA VAL A 114 5.82 -22.80 -3.22
C VAL A 114 4.48 -22.90 -3.97
N PRO A 115 4.23 -23.92 -4.80
CA PRO A 115 2.93 -24.11 -5.42
C PRO A 115 1.85 -24.32 -4.36
N GLN A 116 0.63 -23.87 -4.65
CA GLN A 116 -0.53 -24.26 -3.86
C GLN A 116 -0.87 -25.74 -4.10
N TYR A 117 -1.21 -26.42 -3.01
CA TYR A 117 -1.68 -27.79 -2.92
C TYR A 117 -3.07 -27.80 -2.27
N GLY A 118 -3.88 -28.81 -2.59
CA GLY A 118 -5.16 -29.03 -1.92
C GLY A 118 -4.98 -29.75 -0.58
N HIS A 119 -3.96 -30.60 -0.50
CA HIS A 119 -3.69 -31.44 0.67
C HIS A 119 -2.19 -31.50 0.96
N VAL A 120 -1.80 -31.29 2.22
CA VAL A 120 -0.45 -31.50 2.73
C VAL A 120 -0.47 -32.60 3.79
N PHE A 121 0.37 -33.61 3.60
CA PHE A 121 0.56 -34.75 4.49
C PHE A 121 1.96 -34.69 5.09
N ILE A 122 2.08 -34.87 6.40
CA ILE A 122 3.35 -35.00 7.10
C ILE A 122 3.35 -36.35 7.79
N VAL A 123 4.34 -37.18 7.48
CA VAL A 123 4.66 -38.42 8.22
C VAL A 123 5.96 -38.17 8.98
N VAL A 124 5.97 -38.48 10.26
CA VAL A 124 7.17 -38.38 11.11
C VAL A 124 7.63 -39.78 11.51
N GLU A 125 8.86 -40.07 11.17
CA GLU A 125 9.67 -41.20 11.62
C GLU A 125 10.63 -40.72 12.73
N GLU A 126 11.30 -41.63 13.42
CA GLU A 126 11.98 -41.34 14.69
C GLU A 126 13.48 -41.65 14.67
N ASN A 127 14.27 -40.89 15.45
CA ASN A 127 15.52 -41.33 16.09
C ASN A 127 16.67 -41.91 15.22
N HIS A 128 16.75 -41.63 13.90
CA HIS A 128 17.80 -42.16 13.01
C HIS A 128 18.66 -41.08 12.32
N ASN A 129 19.97 -41.33 12.28
CA ASN A 129 20.94 -40.50 11.55
C ASN A 129 20.64 -40.51 10.05
N TYR A 130 20.79 -39.36 9.37
CA TYR A 130 20.69 -39.26 7.91
C TYR A 130 21.47 -40.35 7.15
N SER A 131 22.65 -40.72 7.65
CA SER A 131 23.56 -41.71 7.06
C SER A 131 23.19 -43.18 7.32
N SER A 132 22.29 -43.52 8.26
CA SER A 132 21.79 -44.89 8.40
C SER A 132 20.66 -45.19 7.40
N VAL A 133 19.98 -44.16 6.93
CA VAL A 133 18.83 -44.25 6.01
C VAL A 133 19.22 -43.97 4.55
N VAL A 134 19.84 -42.82 4.26
CA VAL A 134 20.02 -42.35 2.88
C VAL A 134 21.20 -43.05 2.20
N GLY A 135 20.93 -43.69 1.06
CA GLY A 135 21.92 -44.46 0.30
C GLY A 135 22.22 -45.85 0.87
N THR A 136 21.47 -46.31 1.87
CA THR A 136 21.61 -47.65 2.46
C THR A 136 20.51 -48.59 1.98
N THR A 137 20.66 -49.89 2.24
CA THR A 137 19.62 -50.90 1.98
C THR A 137 18.64 -51.06 3.15
N ALA A 138 18.69 -50.21 4.18
CA ALA A 138 17.85 -50.33 5.37
C ALA A 138 16.39 -49.91 5.10
N MET A 139 16.20 -48.89 4.24
CA MET A 139 14.90 -48.37 3.81
C MET A 139 14.81 -48.28 2.28
N PRO A 140 14.69 -49.43 1.57
CA PRO A 140 14.68 -49.44 0.10
C PRO A 140 13.50 -48.69 -0.53
N TYR A 141 12.31 -48.66 0.09
CA TYR A 141 11.16 -47.94 -0.44
C TYR A 141 11.33 -46.42 -0.30
N LEU A 142 11.75 -45.92 0.87
CA LEU A 142 12.03 -44.49 1.08
C LEU A 142 13.19 -44.01 0.18
N ASN A 143 14.24 -44.82 0.00
CA ASN A 143 15.31 -44.51 -0.95
C ASN A 143 14.81 -44.49 -2.41
N GLY A 144 13.82 -45.32 -2.77
CA GLY A 144 13.12 -45.25 -4.04
C GLY A 144 12.34 -43.95 -4.23
N LEU A 145 11.68 -43.44 -3.17
CA LEU A 145 11.02 -42.13 -3.19
C LEU A 145 12.04 -40.98 -3.32
N ILE A 146 13.17 -41.06 -2.60
CA ILE A 146 14.29 -40.11 -2.70
C ILE A 146 14.87 -40.04 -4.12
N ALA A 147 15.01 -41.19 -4.79
CA ALA A 147 15.48 -41.23 -6.17
C ALA A 147 14.49 -40.62 -7.16
N LYS A 148 13.18 -40.65 -6.85
CA LYS A 148 12.10 -40.17 -7.71
C LYS A 148 11.71 -38.71 -7.48
N TYR A 149 11.79 -38.21 -6.24
CA TYR A 149 11.30 -36.88 -5.83
C TYR A 149 12.40 -36.03 -5.17
N GLY A 150 12.09 -35.28 -4.10
CA GLY A 150 13.01 -34.30 -3.52
C GLY A 150 13.57 -34.72 -2.15
N LEU A 151 14.87 -34.54 -1.94
CA LEU A 151 15.58 -34.77 -0.67
C LEU A 151 16.28 -33.49 -0.18
N ALA A 152 16.06 -33.09 1.07
CA ALA A 152 16.91 -32.09 1.72
C ALA A 152 18.14 -32.77 2.30
N THR A 153 19.31 -32.53 1.71
CA THR A 153 20.54 -33.18 2.16
C THR A 153 21.03 -32.58 3.48
N GLN A 154 20.83 -31.28 3.70
CA GLN A 154 21.29 -30.54 4.88
C GLN A 154 20.13 -30.19 5.82
N TYR A 155 19.24 -31.14 6.09
CA TYR A 155 18.17 -30.99 7.07
C TYR A 155 18.63 -31.48 8.46
N TYR A 156 18.30 -30.71 9.50
CA TYR A 156 18.72 -30.97 10.87
C TYR A 156 17.56 -30.88 11.84
N ALA A 157 17.55 -31.75 12.84
CA ALA A 157 16.67 -31.62 13.97
C ALA A 157 17.08 -30.47 14.90
N ASN A 158 16.13 -29.97 15.67
CA ASN A 158 16.32 -28.77 16.49
C ASN A 158 16.88 -29.08 17.88
N THR A 159 16.61 -30.26 18.43
CA THR A 159 16.91 -30.56 19.83
C THR A 159 16.84 -32.06 20.16
N HIS A 160 17.08 -32.39 21.43
CA HIS A 160 16.76 -33.68 22.06
C HIS A 160 16.03 -33.42 23.40
N PRO A 161 15.06 -34.26 23.81
CA PRO A 161 14.47 -35.40 23.09
C PRO A 161 13.31 -34.99 22.16
N SER A 162 12.75 -35.99 21.48
CA SER A 162 11.80 -35.92 20.37
C SER A 162 10.70 -34.86 20.50
N ILE A 163 10.07 -34.75 21.68
CA ILE A 163 8.91 -33.87 21.90
C ILE A 163 9.16 -32.40 21.51
N GLY A 164 10.40 -31.90 21.66
CA GLY A 164 10.77 -30.55 21.25
C GLY A 164 10.74 -30.35 19.74
N ASN A 165 11.14 -31.37 18.97
CA ASN A 165 11.14 -31.37 17.51
C ASN A 165 9.71 -31.36 16.95
N TYR A 166 8.80 -32.15 17.53
CA TYR A 166 7.37 -32.09 17.21
C TYR A 166 6.73 -30.71 17.42
N PHE A 167 7.09 -30.00 18.49
CA PHE A 167 6.65 -28.61 18.69
C PHE A 167 7.29 -27.64 17.68
N MET A 168 8.52 -27.87 17.23
CA MET A 168 9.11 -27.07 16.15
C MET A 168 8.40 -27.30 14.79
N MET A 169 7.93 -28.52 14.51
CA MET A 169 7.15 -28.84 13.31
C MET A 169 5.74 -28.23 13.29
N THR A 170 5.17 -27.86 14.45
CA THR A 170 3.73 -27.53 14.59
C THR A 170 3.42 -26.21 15.30
N ALA A 171 4.39 -25.63 16.02
CA ALA A 171 4.29 -24.31 16.67
C ALA A 171 5.53 -23.43 16.41
N GLY A 172 6.58 -23.95 15.75
CA GLY A 172 7.79 -23.20 15.42
C GLY A 172 8.61 -22.76 16.64
N GLN A 173 8.35 -23.34 17.81
CA GLN A 173 9.03 -23.05 19.06
C GLN A 173 9.08 -24.32 19.92
N ILE A 174 10.19 -24.54 20.63
CA ILE A 174 10.28 -25.61 21.64
C ILE A 174 9.51 -25.12 22.88
N PHE A 175 8.37 -25.75 23.18
CA PHE A 175 7.67 -25.48 24.44
C PHE A 175 8.29 -26.27 25.61
N THR A 176 8.73 -27.51 25.36
CA THR A 176 9.36 -28.37 26.35
C THR A 176 10.20 -29.46 25.69
N ASN A 177 11.19 -29.96 26.42
CA ASN A 177 12.05 -31.10 26.10
C ASN A 177 11.90 -32.21 27.16
N ASN A 178 10.69 -32.35 27.71
CA ASN A 178 10.38 -33.36 28.72
C ASN A 178 9.30 -34.30 28.16
N ASP A 179 9.66 -35.53 27.82
CA ASP A 179 8.72 -36.53 27.28
C ASP A 179 7.61 -36.92 28.25
N GLY A 180 7.84 -36.73 29.56
CA GLY A 180 6.83 -36.86 30.60
C GLY A 180 5.87 -35.67 30.69
N TYR A 181 5.96 -34.67 29.81
CA TYR A 181 5.13 -33.48 29.88
C TYR A 181 3.65 -33.78 29.63
N VAL A 182 2.83 -33.30 30.57
CA VAL A 182 1.37 -33.31 30.49
C VAL A 182 0.90 -31.85 30.38
N PRO A 183 0.14 -31.49 29.32
CA PRO A 183 -0.38 -30.14 29.19
C PRO A 183 -1.41 -29.86 30.30
N PRO A 184 -1.66 -28.59 30.65
CA PRO A 184 -2.76 -28.24 31.55
C PRO A 184 -4.10 -28.68 30.94
N ALA A 185 -5.14 -28.80 31.77
CA ALA A 185 -6.44 -29.37 31.35
C ALA A 185 -7.12 -28.64 30.17
N GLY A 186 -6.79 -27.36 29.92
CA GLY A 186 -7.25 -26.59 28.76
C GLY A 186 -6.31 -26.59 27.54
N GLY A 187 -5.23 -27.37 27.56
CA GLY A 187 -4.18 -27.38 26.54
C GLY A 187 -3.23 -26.18 26.60
N LEU A 188 -2.19 -26.23 25.77
CA LEU A 188 -1.20 -25.18 25.59
C LEU A 188 -1.77 -24.04 24.74
N ASN A 189 -2.00 -22.88 25.35
CA ASN A 189 -2.38 -21.67 24.63
C ASN A 189 -1.15 -20.93 24.09
N ILE A 190 -0.56 -21.51 23.06
CA ILE A 190 0.50 -20.91 22.23
C ILE A 190 0.02 -20.84 20.78
N ASP A 191 0.59 -19.93 19.99
CA ASP A 191 0.31 -19.92 18.55
C ASP A 191 0.85 -21.20 17.89
N ASN A 192 0.07 -21.77 16.98
CA ASN A 192 0.26 -23.13 16.49
C ASN A 192 -0.43 -23.36 15.13
N VAL A 193 -0.05 -24.43 14.43
CA VAL A 193 -0.52 -24.73 13.07
C VAL A 193 -2.04 -24.92 13.01
N VAL A 194 -2.68 -25.54 14.01
CA VAL A 194 -4.14 -25.71 14.03
C VAL A 194 -4.85 -24.36 14.12
N ARG A 195 -4.40 -23.45 14.99
CA ARG A 195 -4.94 -22.09 15.09
C ARG A 195 -4.92 -21.38 13.75
N GLN A 196 -3.79 -21.44 13.05
CA GLN A 196 -3.61 -20.76 11.77
C GLN A 196 -4.42 -21.41 10.64
N LEU A 197 -4.51 -22.74 10.61
CA LEU A 197 -5.40 -23.46 9.69
C LEU A 197 -6.86 -23.01 9.90
N LEU A 198 -7.34 -22.94 11.15
CA LEU A 198 -8.70 -22.50 11.46
C LEU A 198 -8.97 -21.04 11.09
N ILE A 199 -8.02 -20.13 11.34
CA ILE A 199 -8.12 -18.71 10.93
C ILE A 199 -8.28 -18.59 9.41
N HIS A 200 -7.58 -19.43 8.64
CA HIS A 200 -7.61 -19.44 7.18
C HIS A 200 -8.69 -20.38 6.58
N GLY A 201 -9.62 -20.90 7.39
CA GLY A 201 -10.72 -21.74 6.93
C GLY A 201 -10.29 -23.12 6.40
N LYS A 202 -9.12 -23.61 6.85
CA LYS A 202 -8.52 -24.88 6.43
C LYS A 202 -8.92 -26.03 7.36
N THR A 203 -9.18 -27.17 6.76
CA THR A 203 -9.50 -28.42 7.46
C THR A 203 -8.22 -29.17 7.85
N TRP A 204 -8.26 -29.93 8.94
CA TRP A 204 -7.08 -30.65 9.42
C TRP A 204 -7.48 -31.95 10.13
N LYS A 205 -6.61 -32.97 10.13
CA LYS A 205 -6.70 -34.17 11.00
C LYS A 205 -5.31 -34.65 11.44
N SER A 206 -5.26 -35.32 12.59
CA SER A 206 -4.12 -36.13 13.04
C SER A 206 -4.52 -37.61 12.99
N TYR A 207 -3.79 -38.42 12.23
CA TYR A 207 -4.00 -39.86 12.09
C TYR A 207 -2.92 -40.60 12.88
N ALA A 208 -3.26 -41.08 14.08
CA ALA A 208 -2.31 -41.69 15.00
C ALA A 208 -2.53 -43.20 15.16
N GLU A 209 -1.49 -43.99 14.88
CA GLU A 209 -1.55 -45.44 14.96
C GLU A 209 -1.55 -45.91 16.43
N GLY A 210 -2.36 -46.93 16.73
CA GLY A 210 -2.56 -47.43 18.09
C GLY A 210 -3.37 -46.50 19.02
N MET A 211 -3.78 -45.30 18.56
CA MET A 211 -4.57 -44.40 19.39
C MET A 211 -5.97 -45.01 19.67
N PRO A 212 -6.46 -45.04 20.93
CA PRO A 212 -7.65 -45.83 21.28
C PRO A 212 -8.98 -45.40 20.65
N SER A 213 -9.18 -44.10 20.43
CA SER A 213 -10.44 -43.54 19.92
C SER A 213 -10.24 -42.15 19.31
N PRO A 214 -11.19 -41.63 18.52
CA PRO A 214 -11.25 -40.21 18.21
C PRO A 214 -11.27 -39.35 19.49
N CYS A 215 -10.72 -38.13 19.43
CA CYS A 215 -10.64 -37.21 20.57
C CYS A 215 -9.95 -37.81 21.82
N TYR A 216 -9.02 -38.77 21.65
CA TYR A 216 -8.27 -39.33 22.77
C TYR A 216 -7.18 -38.36 23.26
N LEU A 217 -7.45 -37.68 24.38
CA LEU A 217 -6.55 -36.70 25.01
C LEU A 217 -5.68 -37.30 26.14
N GLY A 218 -5.73 -38.63 26.33
CA GLY A 218 -5.02 -39.36 27.38
C GLY A 218 -3.50 -39.41 27.21
N GLY A 219 -2.83 -40.22 28.04
CA GLY A 219 -1.39 -40.45 27.95
C GLY A 219 -1.01 -41.42 26.82
N SER A 220 0.09 -42.14 26.98
CA SER A 220 0.46 -43.25 26.08
C SER A 220 -0.47 -44.45 26.28
N SER A 221 -0.73 -45.22 25.23
CA SER A 221 -1.57 -46.42 25.23
C SER A 221 -1.02 -47.47 24.28
N GLY A 222 -0.52 -48.60 24.82
CA GLY A 222 0.20 -49.58 24.01
C GLY A 222 1.43 -48.93 23.35
N GLN A 223 1.54 -49.05 22.02
CA GLN A 223 2.60 -48.42 21.22
C GLN A 223 2.27 -46.98 20.77
N TYR A 224 1.06 -46.46 21.05
CA TYR A 224 0.76 -45.04 20.84
C TYR A 224 1.34 -44.20 21.98
N VAL A 225 2.10 -43.16 21.66
CA VAL A 225 2.59 -42.17 22.62
C VAL A 225 2.09 -40.78 22.26
N ARG A 226 1.47 -40.07 23.22
CA ARG A 226 0.94 -38.73 22.95
C ARG A 226 2.03 -37.74 22.51
N ARG A 227 3.27 -37.89 22.97
CA ARG A 227 4.39 -36.99 22.64
C ARG A 227 4.69 -36.91 21.12
N HIS A 228 4.38 -37.95 20.33
CA HIS A 228 4.54 -37.94 18.86
C HIS A 228 3.32 -37.30 18.15
N ASN A 229 2.27 -36.92 18.90
CA ASN A 229 1.06 -36.24 18.42
C ASN A 229 0.93 -34.83 19.06
N PRO A 230 1.75 -33.85 18.63
CA PRO A 230 1.77 -32.50 19.24
C PRO A 230 0.44 -31.77 19.14
N LEU A 231 -0.41 -32.08 18.15
CA LEU A 231 -1.71 -31.44 17.98
C LEU A 231 -2.63 -31.72 19.18
N ALA A 232 -2.45 -32.86 19.87
CA ALA A 232 -3.15 -33.19 21.11
C ALA A 232 -2.73 -32.37 22.33
N TYR A 233 -1.74 -31.47 22.22
CA TYR A 233 -1.31 -30.57 23.29
C TYR A 233 -1.94 -29.17 23.20
N PHE A 234 -2.38 -28.70 22.02
CA PHE A 234 -2.79 -27.30 21.84
C PHE A 234 -4.19 -27.00 22.39
N SER A 235 -4.37 -25.80 22.97
CA SER A 235 -5.66 -25.38 23.54
C SER A 235 -6.78 -25.31 22.52
N ASP A 236 -6.46 -24.98 21.26
CA ASP A 236 -7.39 -24.94 20.14
C ASP A 236 -8.02 -26.32 19.83
N VAL A 237 -7.35 -27.39 20.26
CA VAL A 237 -7.79 -28.79 20.12
C VAL A 237 -8.37 -29.31 21.44
N VAL A 238 -7.58 -29.27 22.52
CA VAL A 238 -7.94 -29.79 23.85
C VAL A 238 -9.18 -29.09 24.43
N GLY A 239 -9.28 -27.77 24.23
CA GLY A 239 -10.40 -26.96 24.72
C GLY A 239 -11.65 -26.99 23.86
N SER A 240 -11.70 -27.83 22.80
CA SER A 240 -12.78 -27.81 21.81
C SER A 240 -13.30 -29.22 21.49
N SER A 241 -14.56 -29.47 21.86
CA SER A 241 -15.27 -30.73 21.61
C SER A 241 -15.46 -31.05 20.13
N VAL A 242 -15.31 -30.06 19.25
CA VAL A 242 -15.32 -30.23 17.78
C VAL A 242 -13.92 -30.51 17.26
N GLN A 243 -12.93 -29.67 17.63
CA GLN A 243 -11.58 -29.79 17.06
C GLN A 243 -10.84 -31.04 17.55
N CYS A 244 -11.11 -31.53 18.76
CA CYS A 244 -10.52 -32.79 19.23
C CYS A 244 -10.96 -34.00 18.39
N GLN A 245 -12.12 -33.97 17.71
CA GLN A 245 -12.58 -35.07 16.84
C GLN A 245 -11.71 -35.24 15.59
N ASN A 246 -10.88 -34.26 15.26
CA ASN A 246 -9.89 -34.35 14.18
C ASN A 246 -8.64 -35.14 14.60
N LEU A 247 -8.47 -35.44 15.90
CA LEU A 247 -7.53 -36.48 16.35
C LEU A 247 -8.23 -37.83 16.18
N VAL A 248 -7.78 -38.65 15.23
CA VAL A 248 -8.40 -39.94 14.88
C VAL A 248 -7.38 -41.09 14.88
N PRO A 249 -7.79 -42.32 15.24
CA PRO A 249 -6.95 -43.51 15.05
C PRO A 249 -6.56 -43.67 13.57
N PHE A 250 -5.36 -44.19 13.30
CA PHE A 250 -4.86 -44.36 11.92
C PHE A 250 -5.77 -45.21 11.03
N THR A 251 -6.62 -46.06 11.60
CA THR A 251 -7.67 -46.81 10.87
C THR A 251 -8.66 -45.92 10.10
N HIS A 252 -8.76 -44.63 10.42
CA HIS A 252 -9.54 -43.65 9.65
C HIS A 252 -8.84 -43.23 8.35
N PHE A 253 -7.50 -43.30 8.27
CA PHE A 253 -6.73 -42.90 7.09
C PHE A 253 -7.10 -43.68 5.81
N PRO A 254 -7.15 -45.03 5.79
CA PRO A 254 -7.59 -45.77 4.61
C PRO A 254 -9.06 -45.53 4.25
N ILE A 255 -9.91 -45.12 5.20
CA ILE A 255 -11.32 -44.77 4.95
C ILE A 255 -11.40 -43.41 4.23
N ASP A 256 -10.71 -42.40 4.73
CA ASP A 256 -10.63 -41.08 4.09
C ASP A 256 -9.99 -41.17 2.69
N LEU A 257 -8.94 -41.99 2.54
CA LEU A 257 -8.31 -42.32 1.26
C LEU A 257 -9.28 -43.00 0.28
N GLY A 258 -9.99 -44.04 0.72
CA GLY A 258 -10.96 -44.76 -0.13
C GLY A 258 -12.13 -43.87 -0.60
N ASN A 259 -12.51 -42.87 0.21
CA ASN A 259 -13.56 -41.92 -0.10
C ASN A 259 -13.07 -40.64 -0.82
N ASN A 260 -11.75 -40.46 -0.98
CA ASN A 260 -11.13 -39.21 -1.46
C ASN A 260 -11.56 -37.98 -0.63
N GLN A 261 -11.59 -38.12 0.70
CA GLN A 261 -12.03 -37.13 1.68
C GLN A 261 -10.90 -36.74 2.65
N PHE A 262 -9.81 -36.20 2.09
CA PHE A 262 -8.68 -35.71 2.87
C PHE A 262 -8.92 -34.29 3.39
N PRO A 263 -8.44 -33.95 4.60
CA PRO A 263 -8.36 -32.56 5.05
C PRO A 263 -7.26 -31.80 4.28
N ASP A 264 -7.26 -30.47 4.35
CA ASP A 264 -6.16 -29.66 3.81
C ASP A 264 -4.82 -30.03 4.48
N TYR A 265 -4.81 -30.28 5.79
CA TYR A 265 -3.60 -30.65 6.54
C TYR A 265 -3.76 -32.00 7.26
N SER A 266 -2.86 -32.95 6.99
CA SER A 266 -2.82 -34.27 7.61
C SER A 266 -1.50 -34.48 8.36
N PHE A 267 -1.56 -34.69 9.67
CA PHE A 267 -0.42 -35.12 10.47
C PHE A 267 -0.53 -36.63 10.73
N ILE A 268 0.45 -37.42 10.30
CA ILE A 268 0.42 -38.89 10.37
C ILE A 268 1.50 -39.34 11.36
N VAL A 269 1.07 -40.09 12.36
CA VAL A 269 1.90 -40.55 13.48
C VAL A 269 1.85 -42.08 13.50
N PRO A 270 2.88 -42.78 12.97
CA PRO A 270 3.03 -44.21 13.19
C PRO A 270 3.22 -44.50 14.69
N ASN A 271 3.08 -45.77 15.09
CA ASN A 271 3.36 -46.16 16.47
C ASN A 271 4.87 -46.37 16.69
N LEU A 272 5.31 -46.50 17.96
CA LEU A 272 6.72 -46.66 18.37
C LEU A 272 7.53 -47.74 17.64
N CYS A 273 6.90 -48.72 16.99
CA CYS A 273 7.60 -49.71 16.17
C CYS A 273 7.63 -49.31 14.69
N ASN A 274 6.54 -48.71 14.21
CA ASN A 274 6.37 -48.36 12.81
C ASN A 274 6.98 -47.00 12.43
N ASP A 275 7.35 -46.17 13.41
CA ASP A 275 8.14 -44.93 13.26
C ASP A 275 9.66 -45.18 13.36
N ALA A 276 10.11 -46.42 13.56
CA ALA A 276 11.49 -46.83 13.82
C ALA A 276 12.13 -46.40 15.16
N HIS A 277 11.34 -45.97 16.16
CA HIS A 277 11.84 -45.68 17.51
C HIS A 277 12.30 -46.96 18.26
N ASP A 278 11.42 -47.96 18.38
CA ASP A 278 11.64 -49.24 19.09
C ASP A 278 12.01 -50.40 18.15
N CYS A 279 11.79 -50.24 16.85
CA CYS A 279 11.97 -51.29 15.84
C CYS A 279 12.90 -50.85 14.70
N SER A 280 13.33 -51.79 13.86
CA SER A 280 14.29 -51.49 12.80
C SER A 280 13.72 -50.63 11.68
N LEU A 281 14.60 -49.85 11.04
CA LEU A 281 14.32 -49.07 9.83
C LEU A 281 13.57 -49.86 8.74
N THR A 282 13.78 -51.17 8.64
CA THR A 282 13.11 -52.04 7.66
C THR A 282 11.64 -52.30 8.01
N VAL A 283 11.25 -52.25 9.29
CA VAL A 283 9.84 -52.31 9.73
C VAL A 283 9.14 -51.02 9.30
N ALA A 284 9.71 -49.86 9.62
CA ALA A 284 9.20 -48.55 9.18
C ALA A 284 9.10 -48.42 7.65
N ASP A 285 10.13 -48.82 6.90
CA ASP A 285 10.08 -48.79 5.42
C ASP A 285 8.97 -49.70 4.85
N THR A 286 8.73 -50.85 5.50
CA THR A 286 7.60 -51.74 5.17
C THR A 286 6.26 -51.10 5.51
N TRP A 287 6.16 -50.37 6.63
CA TRP A 287 4.96 -49.64 7.01
C TRP A 287 4.67 -48.49 6.04
N LEU A 288 5.66 -47.66 5.71
CA LEU A 288 5.58 -46.61 4.69
C LEU A 288 5.12 -47.17 3.34
N LYS A 289 5.71 -48.30 2.90
CA LYS A 289 5.31 -48.96 1.66
C LYS A 289 3.87 -49.48 1.70
N THR A 290 3.43 -50.00 2.84
CA THR A 290 2.08 -50.59 2.98
C THR A 290 1.00 -49.52 3.08
N ASN A 291 1.24 -48.46 3.86
CA ASN A 291 0.22 -47.51 4.27
C ASN A 291 0.28 -46.17 3.49
N ILE A 292 1.47 -45.74 3.03
CA ILE A 292 1.66 -44.45 2.36
C ILE A 292 1.79 -44.58 0.83
N ALA A 293 2.24 -45.72 0.30
CA ALA A 293 2.21 -45.96 -1.16
C ALA A 293 0.80 -45.84 -1.78
N PRO A 294 -0.28 -46.33 -1.13
CA PRO A 294 -1.65 -46.14 -1.62
C PRO A 294 -2.07 -44.66 -1.71
N LEU A 295 -1.64 -43.81 -0.76
CA LEU A 295 -1.85 -42.36 -0.84
C LEU A 295 -1.17 -41.81 -2.09
N ILE A 296 0.13 -42.10 -2.28
CA ILE A 296 0.91 -41.56 -3.40
C ILE A 296 0.32 -42.02 -4.74
N ALA A 297 -0.22 -43.25 -4.82
CA ALA A 297 -0.87 -43.77 -6.03
C ALA A 297 -2.29 -43.21 -6.28
N SER A 298 -2.92 -42.55 -5.30
CA SER A 298 -4.32 -42.10 -5.39
C SER A 298 -4.51 -40.91 -6.35
N ALA A 299 -5.68 -40.86 -7.00
CA ALA A 299 -6.02 -39.78 -7.94
C ALA A 299 -6.06 -38.39 -7.26
N GLY A 300 -6.63 -38.28 -6.05
CA GLY A 300 -6.66 -37.03 -5.30
C GLY A 300 -5.25 -36.51 -4.97
N PHE A 301 -4.35 -37.40 -4.53
CA PHE A 301 -2.96 -37.01 -4.28
C PHE A 301 -2.23 -36.60 -5.58
N GLN A 302 -2.42 -37.34 -6.68
CA GLN A 302 -1.81 -37.01 -7.97
C GLN A 302 -2.33 -35.70 -8.59
N GLN A 303 -3.52 -35.22 -8.19
CA GLN A 303 -4.04 -33.92 -8.63
C GLN A 303 -3.31 -32.75 -7.95
N ASN A 304 -3.24 -32.76 -6.61
CA ASN A 304 -2.77 -31.60 -5.85
C ASN A 304 -2.28 -31.93 -4.41
N GLY A 305 -1.75 -33.12 -4.16
CA GLY A 305 -1.19 -33.52 -2.86
C GLY A 305 0.31 -33.27 -2.71
N LEU A 306 0.74 -32.82 -1.52
CA LEU A 306 2.14 -32.78 -1.09
C LEU A 306 2.30 -33.72 0.10
N LEU A 307 3.22 -34.66 0.02
CA LEU A 307 3.64 -35.51 1.13
C LEU A 307 5.05 -35.12 1.56
N ILE A 308 5.26 -35.03 2.86
CA ILE A 308 6.54 -34.81 3.51
C ILE A 308 6.78 -36.01 4.44
N ILE A 309 7.89 -36.71 4.25
CA ILE A 309 8.36 -37.76 5.16
C ILE A 309 9.64 -37.22 5.80
N LEU A 310 9.70 -37.16 7.13
CA LEU A 310 10.89 -36.70 7.83
C LEU A 310 11.14 -37.47 9.13
N PHE A 311 12.38 -37.39 9.62
CA PHE A 311 12.79 -37.93 10.90
C PHE A 311 12.85 -36.82 11.96
N ASP A 312 12.48 -37.12 13.20
CA ASP A 312 12.34 -36.15 14.29
C ASP A 312 13.70 -35.69 14.87
N GLU A 313 14.63 -36.61 15.13
CA GLU A 313 15.96 -36.40 15.66
C GLU A 313 16.90 -37.57 15.29
N SER A 314 18.19 -37.38 15.54
CA SER A 314 19.21 -38.36 15.15
C SER A 314 19.71 -39.15 16.36
N GLY A 315 19.88 -40.47 16.23
CA GLY A 315 20.29 -41.34 17.34
C GLY A 315 21.72 -41.14 17.90
N GLY A 316 22.40 -40.02 17.62
CA GLY A 316 23.72 -39.73 18.20
C GLY A 316 24.47 -38.51 17.66
N ASP A 317 24.03 -37.89 16.56
CA ASP A 317 24.54 -36.59 16.12
C ASP A 317 23.79 -35.46 16.86
N ASN A 318 24.50 -34.48 17.39
CA ASN A 318 23.92 -33.32 18.08
C ASN A 318 24.12 -32.01 17.27
N THR A 319 24.62 -32.11 16.03
CA THR A 319 24.86 -30.96 15.15
C THR A 319 23.58 -30.17 14.92
N ASN A 320 23.63 -28.85 15.11
CA ASN A 320 22.48 -27.93 15.08
C ASN A 320 21.36 -28.21 16.10
N GLY A 321 21.60 -29.07 17.09
CA GLY A 321 20.73 -29.30 18.25
C GLY A 321 20.21 -30.72 18.37
N GLY A 322 19.68 -31.30 17.28
CA GLY A 322 19.18 -32.69 17.24
C GLY A 322 19.87 -33.59 16.19
N GLY A 323 20.91 -33.07 15.53
CA GLY A 323 21.66 -33.79 14.49
C GLY A 323 21.03 -33.77 13.11
N ARG A 324 21.75 -34.35 12.13
CA ARG A 324 21.33 -34.42 10.73
C ARG A 324 20.35 -35.58 10.51
N VAL A 325 19.14 -35.25 10.06
CA VAL A 325 18.02 -36.19 9.90
C VAL A 325 17.50 -36.20 8.45
N VAL A 326 16.71 -37.20 8.09
CA VAL A 326 16.14 -37.32 6.74
C VAL A 326 14.92 -36.43 6.58
N TRP A 327 14.80 -35.81 5.40
CA TRP A 327 13.60 -35.08 4.99
C TRP A 327 13.36 -35.21 3.48
N VAL A 328 12.18 -35.68 3.10
CA VAL A 328 11.81 -36.02 1.72
C VAL A 328 10.48 -35.37 1.36
N ALA A 329 10.45 -34.63 0.24
CA ALA A 329 9.24 -34.14 -0.39
C ALA A 329 8.81 -35.09 -1.51
N VAL A 330 7.52 -35.44 -1.54
CA VAL A 330 6.89 -36.32 -2.53
C VAL A 330 5.62 -35.65 -3.05
N GLY A 331 5.42 -35.61 -4.37
CA GLY A 331 4.22 -35.03 -4.96
C GLY A 331 4.36 -34.74 -6.46
N PRO A 332 3.26 -34.49 -7.18
CA PRO A 332 3.24 -34.29 -8.63
C PRO A 332 3.95 -32.99 -9.08
N LYS A 333 4.09 -32.01 -8.18
CA LYS A 333 4.77 -30.71 -8.45
C LYS A 333 6.19 -30.62 -7.86
N VAL A 334 6.67 -31.67 -7.20
CA VAL A 334 8.04 -31.75 -6.66
C VAL A 334 9.01 -32.06 -7.80
N LYS A 335 10.16 -31.39 -7.85
CA LYS A 335 11.22 -31.69 -8.84
C LYS A 335 11.69 -33.15 -8.69
N ALA A 336 11.70 -33.88 -9.80
CA ALA A 336 12.15 -35.26 -9.80
C ALA A 336 13.65 -35.38 -9.49
N GLY A 337 14.01 -36.26 -8.55
CA GLY A 337 15.39 -36.53 -8.12
C GLY A 337 16.13 -35.34 -7.48
N TYR A 338 15.43 -34.28 -7.06
CA TYR A 338 16.05 -33.04 -6.59
C TYR A 338 16.74 -33.21 -5.23
N LYS A 339 17.92 -32.61 -5.08
CA LYS A 339 18.70 -32.66 -3.84
C LYS A 339 19.14 -31.25 -3.46
N SER A 340 18.49 -30.69 -2.44
CA SER A 340 18.91 -29.41 -1.88
C SER A 340 20.12 -29.57 -0.97
N THR A 341 21.06 -28.61 -1.04
CA THR A 341 22.19 -28.45 -0.11
C THR A 341 21.98 -27.33 0.91
N SER A 342 20.81 -26.67 0.89
CA SER A 342 20.46 -25.59 1.83
C SER A 342 20.18 -26.13 3.23
N LEU A 343 20.55 -25.37 4.27
CA LEU A 343 20.32 -25.76 5.66
C LEU A 343 18.86 -25.53 6.07
N TYR A 344 18.24 -26.58 6.58
CA TYR A 344 16.86 -26.61 7.04
C TYR A 344 16.70 -27.24 8.42
N GLN A 345 15.59 -26.91 9.09
CA GLN A 345 15.15 -27.46 10.37
C GLN A 345 13.61 -27.53 10.43
N HIS A 346 13.00 -28.10 11.49
CA HIS A 346 11.56 -28.36 11.55
C HIS A 346 10.65 -27.15 11.35
N GLN A 347 11.07 -25.96 11.79
CA GLN A 347 10.34 -24.72 11.52
C GLN A 347 10.23 -24.39 10.01
N SER A 348 11.15 -24.92 9.18
CA SER A 348 11.08 -24.80 7.72
C SER A 348 9.96 -25.66 7.15
N THR A 349 9.72 -26.85 7.72
CA THR A 349 8.60 -27.74 7.35
C THR A 349 7.25 -27.15 7.76
N LEU A 350 7.16 -26.57 8.97
CA LEU A 350 5.98 -25.81 9.39
C LEU A 350 5.67 -24.69 8.39
N ARG A 351 6.68 -23.89 8.03
CA ARG A 351 6.53 -22.83 7.05
C ARG A 351 6.06 -23.37 5.69
N LEU A 352 6.71 -24.42 5.18
CA LEU A 352 6.37 -25.02 3.90
C LEU A 352 4.93 -25.53 3.86
N SER A 353 4.51 -26.29 4.86
CA SER A 353 3.15 -26.87 4.91
C SER A 353 2.07 -25.79 4.91
N MET A 354 2.29 -24.67 5.61
CA MET A 354 1.40 -23.51 5.58
C MET A 354 1.42 -22.78 4.23
N GLN A 355 2.61 -22.51 3.66
CA GLN A 355 2.74 -21.87 2.33
C GLN A 355 2.07 -22.70 1.23
N ALA A 356 2.25 -24.03 1.27
CA ALA A 356 1.63 -24.98 0.34
C ALA A 356 0.10 -24.95 0.39
N LEU A 357 -0.51 -24.63 1.53
CA LEU A 357 -1.97 -24.47 1.68
C LEU A 357 -2.47 -23.06 1.36
N GLY A 358 -1.60 -22.17 0.88
CA GLY A 358 -1.92 -20.78 0.55
C GLY A 358 -1.92 -19.82 1.74
N ILE A 359 -1.41 -20.24 2.91
CA ILE A 359 -1.25 -19.37 4.07
C ILE A 359 0.08 -18.62 3.93
N THR A 360 0.01 -17.32 3.67
CA THR A 360 1.17 -16.46 3.34
C THR A 360 1.61 -15.53 4.48
N SER A 361 0.84 -15.46 5.56
CA SER A 361 1.15 -14.72 6.79
C SER A 361 0.71 -15.53 8.02
N GLY A 362 1.10 -15.12 9.23
CA GLY A 362 0.70 -15.81 10.47
C GLY A 362 1.45 -17.11 10.80
N PHE A 363 2.63 -17.38 10.23
CA PHE A 363 3.41 -18.58 10.58
C PHE A 363 3.79 -18.61 12.08
N PRO A 364 3.48 -19.69 12.84
CA PRO A 364 3.78 -19.76 14.26
C PRO A 364 5.28 -19.75 14.55
N GLY A 365 5.65 -19.05 15.63
CA GLY A 365 7.01 -19.03 16.16
C GLY A 365 8.08 -18.67 15.12
N THR A 366 9.16 -19.44 15.11
CA THR A 366 10.27 -19.28 14.15
C THR A 366 9.93 -19.71 12.72
N GLY A 367 8.74 -20.30 12.46
CA GLY A 367 8.27 -20.56 11.09
C GLY A 367 8.17 -19.28 10.25
N ALA A 368 7.91 -18.13 10.89
CA ALA A 368 7.87 -16.82 10.25
C ALA A 368 9.21 -16.38 9.64
N THR A 369 10.34 -16.87 10.16
CA THR A 369 11.71 -16.51 9.71
C THR A 369 12.53 -17.70 9.19
N ALA A 370 11.95 -18.91 9.18
CA ALA A 370 12.60 -20.13 8.73
C ALA A 370 13.06 -20.10 7.26
N SER A 371 14.15 -20.82 6.97
CA SER A 371 14.63 -21.10 5.61
C SER A 371 13.50 -21.66 4.73
N GLN A 372 13.37 -21.17 3.51
CA GLN A 372 12.27 -21.55 2.62
C GLN A 372 12.60 -22.80 1.80
N LEU A 373 11.70 -23.78 1.81
CA LEU A 373 11.80 -25.03 1.03
C LEU A 373 11.24 -24.90 -0.40
N GLY A 374 11.05 -23.67 -0.90
CA GLY A 374 10.50 -23.42 -2.24
C GLY A 374 11.33 -24.00 -3.40
N GLU A 375 12.64 -24.18 -3.20
CA GLU A 375 13.53 -24.77 -4.21
C GLU A 375 13.21 -26.24 -4.57
N PHE A 376 12.40 -26.94 -3.77
CA PHE A 376 11.98 -28.32 -4.03
C PHE A 376 10.99 -28.47 -5.18
N PHE A 377 10.31 -27.38 -5.54
CA PHE A 377 9.33 -27.36 -6.61
C PHE A 377 9.99 -26.82 -7.87
N GLY A 378 9.39 -27.12 -9.03
CA GLY A 378 9.80 -26.47 -10.27
C GLY A 378 9.76 -24.94 -10.12
N SER A 379 10.28 -24.21 -11.10
CA SER A 379 9.65 -22.92 -11.38
C SER A 379 8.23 -23.23 -11.80
N THR A 380 7.31 -23.36 -10.85
CA THR A 380 5.94 -23.00 -11.11
C THR A 380 6.03 -21.57 -11.55
N THR A 381 5.70 -21.34 -12.82
CA THR A 381 5.28 -20.02 -13.23
C THR A 381 4.31 -19.52 -12.15
N ALA A 382 4.73 -18.48 -11.43
CA ALA A 382 3.75 -17.49 -11.03
C ALA A 382 2.95 -17.20 -12.30
N ALA A 383 1.62 -17.14 -12.22
CA ALA A 383 0.78 -17.04 -13.42
C ALA A 383 1.36 -15.95 -14.32
N ASP A 384 1.89 -16.40 -15.46
CA ASP A 384 2.94 -15.72 -16.24
C ASP A 384 2.58 -14.24 -16.39
N ILE A 385 3.43 -13.34 -15.89
CA ILE A 385 3.07 -11.93 -15.81
C ILE A 385 3.43 -11.29 -17.15
N PRO A 386 2.45 -10.76 -17.92
CA PRO A 386 2.75 -10.18 -19.22
C PRO A 386 3.79 -9.05 -19.08
N PRO A 387 4.82 -9.01 -19.96
CA PRO A 387 5.93 -8.07 -19.84
C PRO A 387 5.48 -6.60 -19.77
N ALA A 388 6.22 -5.78 -19.03
CA ALA A 388 5.97 -4.35 -18.96
C ALA A 388 6.46 -3.66 -20.26
N ALA A 389 5.54 -3.47 -21.20
CA ALA A 389 5.81 -2.78 -22.47
C ALA A 389 6.06 -1.28 -22.24
N LEU A 390 7.31 -0.84 -22.41
CA LEU A 390 7.70 0.56 -22.37
C LEU A 390 8.31 0.99 -23.71
N LEU A 391 7.66 1.94 -24.36
CA LEU A 391 8.08 2.55 -25.62
C LEU A 391 8.35 4.05 -25.41
N THR A 392 9.52 4.48 -25.83
CA THR A 392 9.82 5.90 -26.06
C THR A 392 9.98 6.13 -27.57
N VAL A 393 9.58 7.29 -28.06
CA VAL A 393 9.82 7.70 -29.45
C VAL A 393 10.30 9.14 -29.44
N SER A 394 11.37 9.46 -30.17
CA SER A 394 11.93 10.80 -30.21
C SER A 394 12.54 11.13 -31.58
N PRO A 395 12.28 12.33 -32.15
CA PRO A 395 11.27 13.31 -31.72
C PRO A 395 9.84 12.83 -31.98
N GLN A 396 8.88 13.18 -31.12
CA GLN A 396 7.45 12.87 -31.33
C GLN A 396 6.73 13.86 -32.27
N LYS A 397 7.42 14.92 -32.73
CA LYS A 397 6.87 15.90 -33.67
C LYS A 397 7.95 16.56 -34.52
N GLY A 398 7.60 16.97 -35.73
CA GLY A 398 8.48 17.77 -36.60
C GLY A 398 8.02 17.84 -38.05
N ALA A 399 8.78 18.57 -38.86
CA ALA A 399 8.49 18.73 -40.28
C ALA A 399 8.92 17.49 -41.09
N VAL A 400 8.18 17.14 -42.14
CA VAL A 400 8.57 16.08 -43.07
C VAL A 400 9.77 16.48 -43.95
N PRO A 401 10.67 15.55 -44.28
CA PRO A 401 10.76 14.19 -43.74
C PRO A 401 11.22 14.21 -42.27
N LEU A 402 10.47 13.53 -41.39
CA LEU A 402 10.79 13.44 -39.96
C LEU A 402 11.33 12.05 -39.64
N THR A 403 12.63 11.99 -39.33
CA THR A 403 13.24 10.78 -38.77
C THR A 403 12.98 10.72 -37.27
N VAL A 404 12.45 9.60 -36.79
CA VAL A 404 12.25 9.30 -35.37
C VAL A 404 13.04 8.07 -34.97
N ILE A 405 13.44 8.01 -33.70
CA ILE A 405 14.00 6.82 -33.06
C ILE A 405 12.95 6.33 -32.07
N ALA A 406 12.45 5.12 -32.30
CA ALA A 406 11.65 4.37 -31.35
C ALA A 406 12.56 3.45 -30.53
N ASP A 407 12.55 3.59 -29.21
CA ASP A 407 13.34 2.77 -28.29
C ASP A 407 12.45 2.05 -27.27
N SER A 408 12.65 0.73 -27.20
CA SER A 408 11.98 -0.20 -26.31
C SER A 408 12.92 -0.81 -25.26
N SER A 409 14.14 -0.28 -25.13
CA SER A 409 15.17 -0.73 -24.18
C SER A 409 14.70 -0.82 -22.73
N GLY A 410 13.80 0.08 -22.31
CA GLY A 410 13.20 0.10 -20.97
C GLY A 410 12.01 -0.84 -20.79
N SER A 411 11.62 -1.63 -21.80
CA SER A 411 10.64 -2.72 -21.61
C SER A 411 11.27 -3.84 -20.80
N SER A 412 10.62 -4.24 -19.71
CA SER A 412 11.09 -5.25 -18.79
C SER A 412 10.09 -6.37 -18.60
N ASP A 413 10.57 -7.47 -18.05
CA ASP A 413 9.81 -8.65 -17.67
C ASP A 413 10.27 -9.01 -16.25
N THR A 414 9.34 -9.35 -15.36
CA THR A 414 9.59 -9.52 -13.92
C THR A 414 9.92 -10.95 -13.52
N ASP A 415 9.55 -11.91 -14.36
CA ASP A 415 9.58 -13.35 -14.12
C ASP A 415 10.12 -14.13 -15.33
N GLY A 416 10.25 -13.48 -16.49
CA GLY A 416 10.89 -14.00 -17.69
C GLY A 416 11.87 -13.02 -18.36
N SER A 417 11.87 -13.07 -19.69
CA SER A 417 12.71 -12.29 -20.59
C SER A 417 12.01 -12.07 -21.92
N ILE A 418 12.05 -10.83 -22.45
CA ILE A 418 11.38 -10.47 -23.69
C ILE A 418 12.13 -11.02 -24.91
N VAL A 419 11.60 -12.09 -25.53
CA VAL A 419 12.15 -12.78 -26.71
C VAL A 419 11.74 -12.17 -28.05
N SER A 420 10.61 -11.46 -28.09
CA SER A 420 10.15 -10.78 -29.30
C SER A 420 9.68 -9.36 -29.00
N ARG A 421 10.03 -8.45 -29.92
CA ARG A 421 9.60 -7.05 -29.92
C ARG A 421 9.15 -6.72 -31.35
N VAL A 422 8.04 -6.01 -31.49
CA VAL A 422 7.55 -5.48 -32.76
C VAL A 422 7.16 -4.02 -32.55
N ILE A 423 7.88 -3.12 -33.20
CA ILE A 423 7.55 -1.70 -33.30
C ILE A 423 6.84 -1.54 -34.65
N ASP A 424 5.53 -1.32 -34.64
CA ASP A 424 4.74 -0.90 -35.79
C ASP A 424 4.70 0.64 -35.80
N PHE A 425 5.17 1.28 -36.86
CA PHE A 425 5.24 2.74 -36.94
C PHE A 425 3.91 3.38 -37.35
N GLY A 426 2.84 2.60 -37.57
CA GLY A 426 1.49 3.11 -37.84
C GLY A 426 1.27 3.58 -39.28
N ASP A 427 2.25 3.41 -40.17
CA ASP A 427 2.16 3.62 -41.62
C ASP A 427 2.29 2.32 -42.44
N GLY A 428 2.29 1.17 -41.75
CA GLY A 428 2.51 -0.16 -42.32
C GLY A 428 3.95 -0.66 -42.17
N THR A 429 4.92 0.21 -41.87
CA THR A 429 6.31 -0.22 -41.61
C THR A 429 6.50 -0.78 -40.21
N LYS A 430 7.34 -1.81 -40.08
CA LYS A 430 7.56 -2.56 -38.83
C LYS A 430 9.04 -2.86 -38.61
N ALA A 431 9.51 -2.72 -37.37
CA ALA A 431 10.84 -3.13 -36.93
C ALA A 431 10.75 -4.17 -35.80
N ARG A 432 11.79 -4.99 -35.66
CA ARG A 432 11.90 -6.05 -34.63
C ARG A 432 13.14 -5.93 -33.74
N THR A 433 13.76 -4.75 -33.73
CA THR A 433 14.95 -4.43 -32.94
C THR A 433 14.55 -3.73 -31.63
N VAL A 434 15.45 -3.71 -30.64
CA VAL A 434 15.24 -2.98 -29.38
C VAL A 434 15.05 -1.48 -29.63
N THR A 435 15.86 -0.94 -30.54
CA THR A 435 15.79 0.45 -31.00
C THR A 435 15.70 0.46 -32.52
N ALA A 436 14.83 1.29 -33.09
CA ALA A 436 14.57 1.37 -34.52
C ALA A 436 14.42 2.83 -34.97
N SER A 437 15.06 3.19 -36.09
CA SER A 437 14.86 4.49 -36.73
C SER A 437 13.91 4.37 -37.91
N HIS A 438 12.98 5.31 -38.04
CA HIS A 438 12.02 5.37 -39.13
C HIS A 438 11.84 6.81 -39.61
N THR A 439 11.52 7.02 -40.89
CA THR A 439 11.36 8.36 -41.47
C THR A 439 10.00 8.53 -42.15
N TYR A 440 9.17 9.39 -41.58
CA TYR A 440 7.87 9.76 -42.11
C TYR A 440 8.00 10.89 -43.14
N THR A 441 7.58 10.64 -44.37
CA THR A 441 7.64 11.60 -45.49
C THR A 441 6.33 12.36 -45.73
N THR A 442 5.20 11.87 -45.20
CA THR A 442 3.88 12.48 -45.33
C THR A 442 3.46 13.15 -44.01
N ALA A 443 2.73 14.27 -44.09
CA ALA A 443 2.23 14.98 -42.92
C ALA A 443 0.96 14.29 -42.38
N ALA A 444 1.06 13.66 -41.19
CA ALA A 444 -0.02 12.91 -40.55
C ALA A 444 0.24 12.72 -39.04
N SER A 445 -0.70 12.09 -38.33
CA SER A 445 -0.49 11.56 -36.99
C SER A 445 -0.37 10.04 -37.07
N TYR A 446 0.77 9.51 -36.66
CA TYR A 446 1.09 8.09 -36.69
C TYR A 446 1.10 7.52 -35.27
N THR A 447 0.45 6.38 -35.07
CA THR A 447 0.44 5.66 -33.78
C THR A 447 1.52 4.58 -33.83
N VAL A 448 2.67 4.86 -33.24
CA VAL A 448 3.74 3.87 -33.05
C VAL A 448 3.31 2.90 -31.96
N LYS A 449 3.09 1.63 -32.31
CA LYS A 449 2.72 0.57 -31.37
C LYS A 449 3.90 -0.35 -31.13
N LEU A 450 4.32 -0.47 -29.88
CA LEU A 450 5.20 -1.54 -29.44
C LEU A 450 4.34 -2.72 -28.96
N SER A 451 4.65 -3.91 -29.45
CA SER A 451 4.22 -5.19 -28.86
C SER A 451 5.45 -5.97 -28.44
N VAL A 452 5.46 -6.43 -27.19
CA VAL A 452 6.52 -7.28 -26.62
C VAL A 452 5.94 -8.63 -26.23
N THR A 453 6.78 -9.67 -26.36
CA THR A 453 6.47 -11.06 -26.02
C THR A 453 7.60 -11.63 -25.19
N ASP A 454 7.27 -12.25 -24.06
CA ASP A 454 8.18 -12.96 -23.16
C ASP A 454 8.55 -14.37 -23.67
N ASN A 455 9.43 -15.05 -22.94
CA ASN A 455 9.89 -16.42 -23.27
C ASN A 455 8.87 -17.53 -22.94
N LEU A 456 7.66 -17.20 -22.50
CA LEU A 456 6.57 -18.14 -22.18
C LEU A 456 5.36 -17.96 -23.11
N GLY A 457 5.29 -16.84 -23.82
CA GLY A 457 4.39 -16.58 -24.95
C GLY A 457 3.31 -15.52 -24.67
N LEU A 458 3.28 -14.91 -23.48
CA LEU A 458 2.36 -13.81 -23.22
C LEU A 458 2.83 -12.52 -23.90
N THR A 459 1.91 -11.56 -24.00
CA THR A 459 2.17 -10.32 -24.73
C THR A 459 1.61 -9.10 -24.03
N SER A 460 2.31 -8.00 -24.22
CA SER A 460 1.90 -6.68 -23.76
C SER A 460 2.15 -5.66 -24.87
N ALA A 461 1.38 -4.58 -24.86
CA ALA A 461 1.48 -3.56 -25.87
C ALA A 461 1.31 -2.15 -25.30
N THR A 462 2.04 -1.21 -25.87
CA THR A 462 1.97 0.21 -25.53
C THR A 462 2.09 1.05 -26.80
N THR A 463 1.66 2.31 -26.76
CA THR A 463 1.63 3.18 -27.93
C THR A 463 2.22 4.56 -27.64
N GLN A 464 2.87 5.13 -28.65
CA GLN A 464 3.35 6.51 -28.67
C GLN A 464 2.92 7.17 -29.98
N ASN A 465 2.54 8.44 -29.94
CA ASN A 465 2.11 9.16 -31.13
C ASN A 465 3.27 9.99 -31.71
N VAL A 466 3.46 9.94 -33.02
CA VAL A 466 4.32 10.84 -33.78
C VAL A 466 3.45 11.72 -34.67
N ARG A 467 3.73 13.03 -34.71
CA ARG A 467 3.02 13.98 -35.58
C ARG A 467 3.96 14.69 -36.52
N THR A 468 3.73 14.50 -37.81
CA THR A 468 4.47 15.19 -38.85
C THR A 468 3.66 16.33 -39.47
N HIS A 469 4.34 17.39 -39.85
CA HIS A 469 3.76 18.55 -40.53
C HIS A 469 4.60 18.96 -41.75
N GLY A 470 4.10 19.85 -42.60
CA GLY A 470 4.91 20.43 -43.69
C GLY A 470 6.11 21.23 -43.15
N LYS A 471 7.11 21.52 -44.01
CA LYS A 471 8.21 22.43 -43.68
C LYS A 471 7.73 23.88 -43.58
N GLY A 472 7.10 24.23 -42.46
CA GLY A 472 6.99 25.61 -42.00
C GLY A 472 8.36 26.07 -41.46
N HIS A 473 8.75 27.31 -41.79
CA HIS A 473 10.06 27.87 -41.46
C HIS A 473 10.35 27.82 -39.95
N GLN A 474 11.51 27.27 -39.58
CA GLN A 474 12.00 27.17 -38.19
C GLN A 474 13.02 28.27 -37.93
N ALA A 475 12.82 29.07 -36.87
CA ALA A 475 13.82 30.02 -36.38
C ALA A 475 14.72 29.34 -35.33
N ALA A 476 16.02 29.62 -35.37
CA ALA A 476 17.02 28.93 -34.55
C ALA A 476 17.01 29.34 -33.07
N SER A 477 17.40 28.42 -32.20
CA SER A 477 17.36 28.56 -30.74
C SER A 477 18.76 28.72 -30.11
N SER A 478 19.17 29.96 -29.83
CA SER A 478 19.99 30.32 -28.65
C SER A 478 20.24 31.83 -28.55
N ILE A 479 19.83 32.47 -27.44
CA ILE A 479 20.33 33.80 -27.03
C ILE A 479 20.47 33.82 -25.49
N ASN A 480 21.64 34.25 -25.01
CA ASN A 480 21.86 34.67 -23.61
C ASN A 480 21.64 36.19 -23.51
N PRO A 481 20.89 36.72 -22.52
CA PRO A 481 20.56 38.14 -22.48
C PRO A 481 21.66 38.98 -21.80
N THR A 482 22.35 39.80 -22.58
CA THR A 482 22.92 41.07 -22.11
C THR A 482 22.36 42.23 -22.93
N THR A 483 21.92 43.28 -22.25
CA THR A 483 21.18 44.41 -22.83
C THR A 483 22.06 45.29 -23.73
N GLY A 484 21.61 45.55 -24.96
CA GLY A 484 22.13 46.63 -25.81
C GLY A 484 22.56 46.26 -27.24
N ALA A 485 22.53 44.99 -27.64
CA ALA A 485 22.96 44.58 -28.99
C ALA A 485 21.87 44.75 -30.06
N THR A 486 22.23 45.39 -31.18
CA THR A 486 21.41 45.40 -32.41
C THR A 486 21.52 44.06 -33.12
N LEU A 487 20.38 43.43 -33.44
CA LEU A 487 20.34 42.21 -34.25
C LEU A 487 20.48 42.56 -35.74
N THR A 488 21.54 42.07 -36.38
CA THR A 488 21.70 42.08 -37.82
C THR A 488 21.51 40.65 -38.32
N VAL A 489 20.50 40.40 -39.14
CA VAL A 489 20.29 39.12 -39.82
C VAL A 489 20.64 39.29 -41.29
N THR A 490 21.47 38.38 -41.80
CA THR A 490 21.82 38.31 -43.22
C THR A 490 21.28 37.00 -43.78
N ASP A 491 20.42 37.09 -44.79
CA ASP A 491 20.11 35.95 -45.67
C ASP A 491 20.81 36.12 -47.04
N SER A 492 20.57 35.19 -47.96
CA SER A 492 21.14 35.20 -49.31
C SER A 492 20.59 36.31 -50.23
N SER A 493 19.81 37.26 -49.72
CA SER A 493 19.13 38.32 -50.45
C SER A 493 19.30 39.74 -49.85
N GLY A 494 19.69 39.89 -48.58
CA GLY A 494 20.08 41.20 -48.02
C GLY A 494 19.76 41.40 -46.53
N ILE A 495 20.19 42.53 -45.98
CA ILE A 495 20.03 42.86 -44.55
C ILE A 495 18.71 43.58 -44.31
N PHE A 496 17.93 43.07 -43.35
CA PHE A 496 16.82 43.79 -42.71
C PHE A 496 17.11 44.00 -41.22
N SER A 497 16.65 45.13 -40.69
CA SER A 497 16.71 45.46 -39.26
C SER A 497 15.35 45.96 -38.78
N ALA A 498 14.85 45.37 -37.70
CA ALA A 498 13.61 45.76 -37.04
C ALA A 498 13.79 45.68 -35.53
N SER A 499 13.32 46.70 -34.81
CA SER A 499 13.30 46.72 -33.34
C SER A 499 11.93 46.27 -32.83
N THR A 500 11.90 45.31 -31.89
CA THR A 500 10.68 44.92 -31.19
C THR A 500 10.90 44.97 -29.68
N SER A 501 10.17 45.86 -29.01
CA SER A 501 10.00 45.83 -27.55
C SER A 501 9.06 44.69 -27.14
N ASN A 502 9.35 44.07 -26.00
CA ASN A 502 8.53 43.08 -25.28
C ASN A 502 8.22 41.76 -26.02
N ALA A 503 8.97 40.70 -25.67
CA ALA A 503 8.58 39.32 -25.90
C ALA A 503 8.58 38.55 -24.56
N THR A 504 7.44 37.99 -24.18
CA THR A 504 7.26 37.21 -22.95
C THR A 504 7.47 35.72 -23.25
N VAL A 505 8.23 35.02 -22.41
CA VAL A 505 8.49 33.57 -22.57
C VAL A 505 7.49 32.75 -21.77
N SER A 506 6.71 31.90 -22.43
CA SER A 506 5.77 30.96 -21.78
C SER A 506 6.44 29.62 -21.49
N ALA A 507 6.44 29.20 -20.22
CA ALA A 507 6.95 27.90 -19.79
C ALA A 507 5.81 26.92 -19.49
N THR A 508 5.82 25.75 -20.14
CA THR A 508 4.79 24.71 -19.95
C THR A 508 4.87 24.10 -18.55
N VAL A 509 3.81 24.27 -17.75
CA VAL A 509 3.71 23.67 -16.41
C VAL A 509 3.02 22.33 -16.50
N GLN A 510 3.77 21.24 -16.27
CA GLN A 510 3.13 19.94 -16.01
C GLN A 510 2.44 19.95 -14.64
N THR A 511 1.11 20.07 -14.65
CA THR A 511 0.27 19.79 -13.49
C THR A 511 0.27 18.28 -13.22
N SER A 512 0.57 17.90 -11.97
CA SER A 512 0.70 16.50 -11.56
C SER A 512 -0.67 15.82 -11.45
N GLY A 513 -0.97 14.92 -12.39
CA GLY A 513 -2.13 14.03 -12.35
C GLY A 513 -2.76 13.86 -13.72
N THR A 514 -3.00 12.61 -14.14
CA THR A 514 -3.81 12.32 -15.34
C THR A 514 -5.22 12.86 -15.07
N PRO A 515 -5.73 13.82 -15.84
CA PRO A 515 -6.93 14.56 -15.43
C PRO A 515 -8.21 13.74 -15.14
N GLY A 516 -8.33 12.49 -15.63
CA GLY A 516 -9.42 11.59 -15.24
C GLY A 516 -9.44 11.20 -13.75
N VAL A 517 -8.29 11.23 -13.07
CA VAL A 517 -8.18 10.98 -11.62
C VAL A 517 -8.11 12.27 -10.77
N PHE A 518 -8.27 13.44 -11.39
CA PHE A 518 -8.39 14.72 -10.68
C PHE A 518 -9.80 14.89 -10.07
N PHE A 519 -10.84 14.46 -10.79
CA PHE A 519 -12.23 14.62 -10.37
C PHE A 519 -12.68 13.50 -9.43
N GLY A 520 -13.24 13.86 -8.27
CA GLY A 520 -13.97 12.95 -7.40
C GLY A 520 -15.35 13.48 -7.01
N LEU A 521 -16.18 12.61 -6.45
CA LEU A 521 -17.51 12.92 -5.92
C LEU A 521 -17.70 12.31 -4.53
N HIS A 522 -18.46 13.03 -3.70
CA HIS A 522 -19.33 12.42 -2.71
C HIS A 522 -20.69 12.15 -3.33
N GLU A 523 -21.20 10.97 -3.04
CA GLU A 523 -22.55 10.56 -3.38
C GLU A 523 -23.10 9.78 -2.19
N THR A 524 -24.31 10.11 -1.71
CA THR A 524 -24.79 9.52 -0.45
C THR A 524 -25.55 8.23 -0.65
N ASN A 525 -26.21 7.97 -1.79
CA ASN A 525 -27.09 6.81 -1.92
C ASN A 525 -27.17 6.19 -3.33
N ALA A 526 -26.02 6.03 -4.00
CA ALA A 526 -25.93 5.50 -5.37
C ALA A 526 -26.64 4.16 -5.57
N ALA A 527 -26.65 3.31 -4.53
CA ALA A 527 -27.31 2.00 -4.55
C ALA A 527 -28.85 2.10 -4.63
N ARG A 528 -29.45 3.22 -4.22
CA ARG A 528 -30.90 3.45 -4.24
C ARG A 528 -31.34 4.37 -5.38
N HIS A 529 -30.51 5.34 -5.74
CA HIS A 529 -30.87 6.41 -6.66
C HIS A 529 -30.17 6.33 -8.03
N GLY A 530 -29.25 5.36 -8.18
CA GLY A 530 -28.48 5.14 -9.40
C GLY A 530 -27.11 5.81 -9.34
N TRP A 531 -26.18 5.28 -10.13
CA TRP A 531 -24.83 5.84 -10.22
C TRP A 531 -24.83 7.23 -10.90
N PRO A 532 -23.97 8.18 -10.49
CA PRO A 532 -23.87 9.49 -11.13
C PRO A 532 -23.65 9.39 -12.65
N SER A 533 -24.37 10.20 -13.42
CA SER A 533 -24.33 10.19 -14.89
C SER A 533 -23.15 10.98 -15.49
N VAL A 534 -22.20 11.40 -14.65
CA VAL A 534 -20.99 12.13 -15.00
C VAL A 534 -19.75 11.29 -14.71
N GLY A 535 -18.66 11.52 -15.42
CA GLY A 535 -17.38 10.84 -15.16
C GLY A 535 -16.67 11.41 -13.94
N PHE A 536 -16.13 10.54 -13.10
CA PHE A 536 -15.26 10.88 -11.96
C PHE A 536 -14.37 9.67 -11.63
N GLY A 537 -13.20 9.90 -11.04
CA GLY A 537 -12.19 8.88 -10.77
C GLY A 537 -12.06 8.48 -9.30
N THR A 538 -12.77 9.11 -8.37
CA THR A 538 -12.71 8.77 -6.93
C THR A 538 -14.00 9.02 -6.18
N PHE A 539 -14.42 8.02 -5.40
CA PHE A 539 -15.58 8.09 -4.51
C PHE A 539 -15.11 8.17 -3.05
N ARG A 540 -15.52 9.19 -2.29
CA ARG A 540 -15.13 9.35 -0.87
C ARG A 540 -16.27 8.95 0.08
N THR A 541 -15.95 8.20 1.13
CA THR A 541 -16.95 7.51 1.98
C THR A 541 -17.60 8.36 3.08
N TRP A 542 -17.56 9.70 3.00
CA TRP A 542 -18.13 10.56 4.04
C TRP A 542 -19.62 10.81 3.82
N ASN A 543 -20.43 10.71 4.88
CA ASN A 543 -21.90 10.83 4.88
C ASN A 543 -22.67 9.93 3.89
N VAL A 544 -22.06 8.81 3.48
CA VAL A 544 -22.72 7.77 2.66
C VAL A 544 -23.83 7.03 3.43
N TYR A 545 -24.75 6.42 2.69
CA TYR A 545 -25.83 5.58 3.18
C TYR A 545 -25.86 4.21 2.46
N PRO A 546 -25.86 3.08 3.17
CA PRO A 546 -25.66 2.97 4.62
C PRO A 546 -24.27 3.45 5.05
N ALA A 547 -24.17 4.01 6.25
CA ALA A 547 -22.94 4.65 6.72
C ALA A 547 -21.82 3.64 7.03
N VAL A 548 -20.57 4.07 6.84
CA VAL A 548 -19.36 3.21 6.92
C VAL A 548 -18.26 3.81 7.80
N SER A 549 -18.57 4.77 8.68
CA SER A 549 -17.59 5.31 9.62
C SER A 549 -17.24 4.27 10.70
N TRP A 550 -16.26 4.56 11.56
CA TRP A 550 -15.81 3.61 12.58
C TRP A 550 -16.96 3.20 13.52
N SER A 551 -17.80 4.14 13.96
CA SER A 551 -19.00 3.86 14.76
C SER A 551 -20.04 2.97 14.08
N ASP A 552 -20.12 3.01 12.74
CA ASP A 552 -21.15 2.29 11.98
C ASP A 552 -20.70 0.85 11.67
N ILE A 553 -19.42 0.67 11.33
CA ILE A 553 -18.83 -0.65 11.07
C ILE A 553 -18.62 -1.39 12.39
N ASN A 554 -18.05 -0.76 13.41
CA ASN A 554 -17.56 -1.43 14.61
C ASN A 554 -18.53 -1.23 15.79
N THR A 555 -19.71 -1.86 15.69
CA THR A 555 -20.86 -1.62 16.57
C THR A 555 -20.63 -2.00 18.04
N ALA A 556 -19.78 -2.98 18.31
CA ALA A 556 -19.28 -3.34 19.63
C ALA A 556 -17.83 -3.82 19.56
N LYS A 557 -17.12 -3.90 20.70
CA LYS A 557 -15.72 -4.35 20.73
C LYS A 557 -15.56 -5.73 20.08
N GLY A 558 -14.75 -5.82 19.01
CA GLY A 558 -14.54 -7.04 18.23
C GLY A 558 -15.70 -7.46 17.32
N VAL A 559 -16.79 -6.70 17.28
CA VAL A 559 -17.96 -6.94 16.42
C VAL A 559 -17.95 -5.93 15.27
N TYR A 560 -17.99 -6.45 14.04
CA TYR A 560 -17.90 -5.66 12.82
C TYR A 560 -19.03 -6.02 11.85
N ASN A 561 -19.71 -5.01 11.30
CA ASN A 561 -20.65 -5.15 10.20
C ASN A 561 -20.03 -4.57 8.92
N TRP A 562 -19.55 -5.45 8.06
CA TRP A 562 -18.85 -5.07 6.82
C TRP A 562 -19.78 -4.77 5.64
N THR A 563 -21.04 -5.22 5.72
CA THR A 563 -22.01 -5.27 4.61
C THR A 563 -22.11 -3.97 3.81
N ALA A 564 -22.17 -2.82 4.48
CA ALA A 564 -22.28 -1.52 3.84
C ALA A 564 -21.03 -1.15 3.02
N LEU A 565 -19.84 -1.42 3.56
CA LEU A 565 -18.57 -1.12 2.92
C LEU A 565 -18.22 -2.14 1.83
N ASP A 566 -18.55 -3.43 2.03
CA ASP A 566 -18.42 -4.46 0.98
C ASP A 566 -19.27 -4.11 -0.25
N ASN A 567 -20.53 -3.69 -0.04
CA ASN A 567 -21.43 -3.28 -1.12
C ASN A 567 -20.95 -2.01 -1.84
N LEU A 568 -20.51 -1.00 -1.09
CA LEU A 568 -20.01 0.26 -1.66
C LEU A 568 -18.69 0.05 -2.44
N LEU A 569 -17.80 -0.81 -1.93
CA LEU A 569 -16.58 -1.19 -2.63
C LEU A 569 -16.90 -1.94 -3.93
N SER A 570 -17.83 -2.90 -3.89
CA SER A 570 -18.27 -3.63 -5.08
C SER A 570 -18.88 -2.71 -6.14
N LEU A 571 -19.69 -1.74 -5.72
CA LEU A 571 -20.32 -0.75 -6.61
C LEU A 571 -19.29 0.21 -7.24
N THR A 572 -18.33 0.71 -6.46
CA THR A 572 -17.26 1.58 -6.99
C THR A 572 -16.34 0.82 -7.96
N GLN A 573 -16.01 -0.43 -7.64
CA GLN A 573 -15.24 -1.31 -8.53
C GLN A 573 -15.97 -1.65 -9.84
N SER A 574 -17.29 -1.89 -9.83
CA SER A 574 -18.04 -2.15 -11.08
C SER A 574 -18.09 -0.96 -12.04
N HIS A 575 -17.86 0.26 -11.53
CA HIS A 575 -17.75 1.49 -12.32
C HIS A 575 -16.29 1.93 -12.59
N GLY A 576 -15.28 1.16 -12.15
CA GLY A 576 -13.88 1.48 -12.36
C GLY A 576 -13.39 2.72 -11.58
N VAL A 577 -14.03 3.03 -10.46
CA VAL A 577 -13.75 4.22 -9.63
C VAL A 577 -13.03 3.81 -8.35
N ASP A 578 -11.93 4.50 -8.03
CA ASP A 578 -11.17 4.25 -6.81
C ASP A 578 -12.00 4.66 -5.56
N LEU A 579 -12.15 3.77 -4.58
CA LEU A 579 -12.73 4.11 -3.27
C LEU A 579 -11.67 4.78 -2.37
N LEU A 580 -12.03 5.93 -1.78
CA LEU A 580 -11.31 6.58 -0.70
C LEU A 580 -12.06 6.36 0.62
N TYR A 581 -11.50 5.51 1.49
CA TYR A 581 -12.05 5.27 2.82
C TYR A 581 -11.58 6.33 3.82
N THR A 582 -12.53 7.11 4.35
CA THR A 582 -12.28 8.13 5.37
C THR A 582 -12.55 7.58 6.76
N PHE A 583 -11.53 7.54 7.60
CA PHE A 583 -11.67 7.23 9.03
C PHE A 583 -12.34 8.38 9.79
N GLY A 584 -13.11 8.05 10.83
CA GLY A 584 -13.75 9.04 11.70
C GLY A 584 -14.87 8.42 12.54
N ARG A 585 -15.44 9.24 13.44
CA ARG A 585 -16.52 8.90 14.38
C ARG A 585 -16.18 7.70 15.30
N THR A 586 -15.55 7.98 16.44
CA THR A 586 -15.26 6.97 17.47
C THR A 586 -16.56 6.30 17.94
N PRO A 587 -16.67 4.95 17.96
CA PRO A 587 -17.82 4.25 18.52
C PRO A 587 -18.06 4.65 19.98
N ALA A 588 -19.32 4.73 20.41
CA ALA A 588 -19.64 5.10 21.79
C ALA A 588 -18.93 4.20 22.83
N TRP A 589 -18.88 2.88 22.60
CA TRP A 589 -18.17 1.94 23.48
C TRP A 589 -16.64 2.15 23.54
N ALA A 590 -16.06 2.79 22.51
CA ALA A 590 -14.64 3.06 22.40
C ALA A 590 -14.25 4.49 22.85
N SER A 591 -15.21 5.42 22.92
CA SER A 591 -15.01 6.84 23.16
C SER A 591 -14.52 7.17 24.57
N SER A 592 -13.62 8.16 24.70
CA SER A 592 -13.20 8.69 26.01
C SER A 592 -14.28 9.52 26.71
N ASN A 593 -15.35 9.90 26.01
CA ASN A 593 -16.53 10.55 26.57
C ASN A 593 -17.80 10.15 25.79
N PRO A 594 -18.36 8.94 26.02
CA PRO A 594 -19.45 8.39 25.21
C PRO A 594 -20.72 9.24 25.19
N THR A 595 -20.96 10.05 26.22
CA THR A 595 -22.13 10.93 26.35
C THR A 595 -21.82 12.38 25.99
N GLY A 596 -20.58 12.69 25.57
CA GLY A 596 -20.16 14.04 25.22
C GLY A 596 -20.85 14.55 23.96
N THR A 597 -21.32 15.80 23.98
CA THR A 597 -22.01 16.42 22.84
C THR A 597 -21.04 16.67 21.67
N CYS A 598 -21.38 16.15 20.49
CA CYS A 598 -20.67 16.41 19.24
C CYS A 598 -21.67 17.03 18.25
N THR A 599 -21.54 18.32 17.92
CA THR A 599 -22.54 19.02 17.12
C THR A 599 -22.75 18.38 15.74
N ASN A 600 -23.99 18.06 15.40
CA ASN A 600 -24.40 17.37 14.17
C ASN A 600 -23.76 15.98 13.94
N ASN A 601 -23.23 15.34 15.00
CA ASN A 601 -22.69 13.98 14.97
C ASN A 601 -23.24 13.16 16.17
N PRO A 602 -23.12 11.82 16.17
CA PRO A 602 -23.48 11.00 17.33
C PRO A 602 -22.71 11.41 18.59
N ALA A 603 -23.34 11.25 19.77
CA ALA A 603 -22.69 11.52 21.05
C ALA A 603 -21.38 10.71 21.20
N GLY A 604 -20.37 11.34 21.77
CA GLY A 604 -19.03 10.77 21.97
C GLY A 604 -18.18 10.55 20.70
N SER A 605 -18.74 10.68 19.49
CA SER A 605 -18.04 10.30 18.24
C SER A 605 -16.87 11.22 17.85
N CYS A 606 -16.88 12.46 18.33
CA CYS A 606 -15.82 13.44 18.14
C CYS A 606 -14.69 13.33 19.18
N TYR A 607 -14.83 12.47 20.19
CA TYR A 607 -13.81 12.29 21.21
C TYR A 607 -12.79 11.21 20.79
N PRO A 608 -11.52 11.33 21.22
CA PRO A 608 -10.53 10.28 21.00
C PRO A 608 -10.97 8.97 21.66
N PRO A 609 -10.44 7.82 21.24
CA PRO A 609 -10.69 6.56 21.93
C PRO A 609 -10.15 6.58 23.36
N ALA A 610 -10.87 5.95 24.28
CA ALA A 610 -10.48 5.77 25.68
C ALA A 610 -9.23 4.90 25.85
N ASN A 611 -8.94 4.05 24.85
CA ASN A 611 -7.77 3.19 24.78
C ASN A 611 -7.26 3.15 23.33
N GLU A 612 -5.98 3.44 23.13
CA GLU A 612 -5.34 3.42 21.80
C GLU A 612 -5.44 2.07 21.08
N GLN A 613 -5.54 0.96 21.83
CA GLN A 613 -5.65 -0.36 21.24
C GLN A 613 -6.96 -0.55 20.48
N TYR A 614 -8.07 0.11 20.88
CA TYR A 614 -9.34 0.01 20.15
C TYR A 614 -9.24 0.58 18.73
N TRP A 615 -8.45 1.64 18.56
CA TRP A 615 -8.15 2.22 17.25
C TRP A 615 -7.30 1.27 16.42
N LYS A 616 -6.23 0.71 17.00
CA LYS A 616 -5.34 -0.26 16.34
C LYS A 616 -6.06 -1.54 15.93
N ASP A 617 -6.95 -2.06 16.79
CA ASP A 617 -7.80 -3.22 16.51
C ASP A 617 -8.71 -2.95 15.31
N PHE A 618 -9.36 -1.77 15.27
CA PHE A 618 -10.23 -1.39 14.14
C PHE A 618 -9.46 -1.22 12.83
N ILE A 619 -8.33 -0.47 12.83
CA ILE A 619 -7.49 -0.32 11.64
C ILE A 619 -7.08 -1.70 11.14
N THR A 620 -6.56 -2.55 12.01
CA THR A 620 -6.10 -3.89 11.64
C THR A 620 -7.23 -4.69 11.00
N ALA A 621 -8.43 -4.68 11.59
CA ALA A 621 -9.58 -5.38 11.04
C ALA A 621 -9.98 -4.86 9.65
N VAL A 622 -10.11 -3.55 9.46
CA VAL A 622 -10.54 -2.96 8.19
C VAL A 622 -9.45 -3.05 7.12
N SER A 623 -8.19 -2.75 7.44
CA SER A 623 -7.09 -2.80 6.47
C SER A 623 -6.78 -4.23 6.03
N THR A 624 -6.85 -5.22 6.93
CA THR A 624 -6.65 -6.63 6.55
C THR A 624 -7.78 -7.14 5.65
N ARG A 625 -9.05 -6.75 5.89
CA ARG A 625 -10.18 -7.18 5.06
C ARG A 625 -10.10 -6.66 3.61
N TYR A 626 -9.60 -5.43 3.46
CA TYR A 626 -9.59 -4.70 2.19
C TYR A 626 -8.19 -4.43 1.61
N ALA A 627 -7.16 -5.12 2.11
CA ALA A 627 -5.81 -5.12 1.52
C ALA A 627 -5.87 -5.48 0.02
N GLY A 628 -5.18 -4.72 -0.82
CA GLY A 628 -5.21 -4.85 -2.28
C GLY A 628 -6.54 -4.45 -2.94
N LYS A 629 -7.57 -4.02 -2.19
CA LYS A 629 -8.90 -3.65 -2.71
C LYS A 629 -9.24 -2.18 -2.52
N ILE A 630 -8.93 -1.61 -1.35
CA ILE A 630 -9.07 -0.16 -1.07
C ILE A 630 -7.70 0.49 -1.21
N LYS A 631 -7.58 1.38 -2.18
CA LYS A 631 -6.32 2.01 -2.58
C LYS A 631 -5.97 3.24 -1.74
N TYR A 632 -6.98 3.97 -1.24
CA TYR A 632 -6.78 5.23 -0.53
C TYR A 632 -7.47 5.25 0.85
N TRP A 633 -6.75 5.78 1.84
CA TRP A 633 -7.13 5.72 3.25
C TRP A 633 -6.90 7.08 3.94
N GLU A 634 -7.95 7.81 4.32
CA GLU A 634 -7.84 9.17 4.90
C GLU A 634 -7.99 9.20 6.42
N LEU A 635 -6.96 9.72 7.08
CA LEU A 635 -6.76 9.66 8.52
C LEU A 635 -7.41 10.83 9.27
N TRP A 636 -8.74 10.77 9.35
CA TRP A 636 -9.65 11.65 10.07
C TRP A 636 -10.19 12.87 9.31
N ASN A 637 -11.51 13.01 9.37
CA ASN A 637 -12.29 14.11 8.82
C ASN A 637 -12.25 15.35 9.72
N GLU A 638 -11.85 16.50 9.18
CA GLU A 638 -11.97 17.84 9.81
C GLU A 638 -11.53 17.98 11.28
N PRO A 639 -10.33 17.49 11.67
CA PRO A 639 -9.91 17.51 13.07
C PRO A 639 -9.57 18.91 13.63
N ASN A 640 -9.66 19.96 12.81
CA ASN A 640 -9.59 21.34 13.25
C ASN A 640 -10.95 21.89 13.75
N ALA A 641 -12.03 21.10 13.67
CA ALA A 641 -13.35 21.45 14.17
C ALA A 641 -13.77 20.53 15.34
N SER A 642 -14.19 21.14 16.45
CA SER A 642 -14.44 20.44 17.73
C SER A 642 -15.60 19.43 17.69
N ASN A 643 -16.46 19.50 16.68
CA ASN A 643 -17.55 18.56 16.46
C ASN A 643 -17.13 17.29 15.70
N PHE A 644 -15.89 17.21 15.22
CA PHE A 644 -15.29 16.01 14.63
C PHE A 644 -14.06 15.52 15.40
N TRP A 645 -13.36 16.40 16.13
CA TRP A 645 -12.23 16.01 16.98
C TRP A 645 -12.06 16.94 18.20
N THR A 646 -12.08 16.38 19.41
CA THR A 646 -11.83 17.09 20.68
C THR A 646 -10.50 16.73 21.35
N GLY A 647 -9.76 15.78 20.76
CA GLY A 647 -8.46 15.34 21.27
C GLY A 647 -7.32 16.31 20.97
N THR A 648 -6.12 15.99 21.46
CA THR A 648 -4.91 16.77 21.18
C THR A 648 -4.30 16.40 19.81
N THR A 649 -3.51 17.33 19.23
CA THR A 649 -2.70 17.05 18.03
C THR A 649 -1.75 15.87 18.23
N ALA A 650 -1.22 15.68 19.44
CA ALA A 650 -0.35 14.56 19.77
C ALA A 650 -1.08 13.21 19.72
N GLN A 651 -2.32 13.13 20.22
CA GLN A 651 -3.14 11.92 20.11
C GLN A 651 -3.47 11.61 18.64
N LEU A 652 -3.85 12.63 17.86
CA LEU A 652 -4.14 12.46 16.43
C LEU A 652 -2.88 12.02 15.63
N LEU A 653 -1.71 12.53 16.00
CA LEU A 653 -0.43 12.11 15.43
C LEU A 653 -0.09 10.65 15.76
N THR A 654 -0.33 10.22 17.00
CA THR A 654 -0.17 8.81 17.42
C THR A 654 -1.13 7.91 16.64
N MET A 655 -2.40 8.30 16.54
CA MET A 655 -3.39 7.57 15.75
C MET A 655 -2.98 7.48 14.26
N ALA A 656 -2.46 8.56 13.68
CA ALA A 656 -2.03 8.57 12.29
C ALA A 656 -0.77 7.71 12.05
N ARG A 657 0.21 7.74 12.95
CA ARG A 657 1.38 6.83 12.95
C ARG A 657 0.94 5.38 12.92
N ASP A 658 0.08 5.00 13.86
CA ASP A 658 -0.35 3.62 14.03
C ASP A 658 -1.15 3.14 12.81
N ALA A 659 -2.02 4.01 12.27
CA ALA A 659 -2.75 3.72 11.05
C ALA A 659 -1.83 3.52 9.85
N TYR A 660 -0.88 4.44 9.63
CA TYR A 660 0.08 4.35 8.54
C TYR A 660 0.92 3.06 8.64
N GLN A 661 1.44 2.74 9.82
CA GLN A 661 2.26 1.54 10.03
C GLN A 661 1.45 0.24 9.82
N ILE A 662 0.23 0.16 10.35
CA ILE A 662 -0.63 -1.02 10.20
C ILE A 662 -1.07 -1.19 8.73
N ILE A 663 -1.57 -0.13 8.08
CA ILE A 663 -2.03 -0.19 6.69
C ILE A 663 -0.88 -0.59 5.76
N LYS A 664 0.30 0.05 5.86
CA LYS A 664 1.45 -0.26 4.98
C LYS A 664 2.09 -1.63 5.26
N ALA A 665 1.86 -2.22 6.43
CA ALA A 665 2.28 -3.59 6.73
C ALA A 665 1.34 -4.65 6.12
N GLN A 666 0.04 -4.35 5.98
CA GLN A 666 -0.93 -5.22 5.30
C GLN A 666 -0.90 -5.04 3.77
N ASP A 667 -0.72 -3.80 3.30
CA ASP A 667 -0.67 -3.43 1.89
C ASP A 667 0.37 -2.30 1.67
N PRO A 668 1.60 -2.62 1.24
CA PRO A 668 2.62 -1.62 0.94
C PRO A 668 2.23 -0.64 -0.18
N ASN A 669 1.31 -1.03 -1.08
CA ASN A 669 0.86 -0.24 -2.22
C ASN A 669 -0.33 0.69 -1.86
N ALA A 670 -0.96 0.49 -0.70
CA ALA A 670 -1.98 1.39 -0.18
C ALA A 670 -1.40 2.81 -0.01
N ASN A 671 -2.20 3.80 -0.38
CA ASN A 671 -1.85 5.22 -0.30
C ASN A 671 -2.58 5.86 0.88
N VAL A 672 -1.84 6.27 1.90
CA VAL A 672 -2.40 6.82 3.14
C VAL A 672 -2.42 8.35 3.06
N LEU A 673 -3.59 8.94 3.24
CA LEU A 673 -3.82 10.37 3.34
C LEU A 673 -3.77 10.79 4.82
N GLY A 674 -3.15 11.94 5.10
CA GLY A 674 -3.20 12.52 6.45
C GLY A 674 -4.61 12.98 6.88
N PRO A 675 -4.74 13.59 8.06
CA PRO A 675 -5.95 14.31 8.45
C PRO A 675 -6.26 15.49 7.52
N ALA A 676 -7.54 15.66 7.18
CA ALA A 676 -8.02 16.71 6.28
C ALA A 676 -8.65 17.90 7.05
N PRO A 677 -7.91 19.01 7.29
CA PRO A 677 -8.46 20.21 7.92
C PRO A 677 -9.35 21.01 6.96
N GLN A 678 -10.41 21.63 7.49
CA GLN A 678 -11.36 22.43 6.72
C GLN A 678 -11.17 23.95 6.76
N GLY A 679 -11.66 24.58 5.69
CA GLY A 679 -11.89 26.03 5.59
C GLY A 679 -10.68 26.82 5.10
N THR A 680 -10.89 28.12 4.89
CA THR A 680 -9.89 29.05 4.32
C THR A 680 -8.58 29.19 5.12
N ASN A 681 -8.54 28.71 6.37
CA ASN A 681 -7.35 28.69 7.23
C ASN A 681 -6.76 27.28 7.43
N ALA A 682 -7.21 26.26 6.68
CA ALA A 682 -6.74 24.87 6.77
C ALA A 682 -5.21 24.76 6.77
N TYR A 683 -4.52 25.56 5.96
CA TYR A 683 -3.06 25.61 5.87
C TYR A 683 -2.36 25.95 7.19
N LYS A 684 -2.97 26.75 8.09
CA LYS A 684 -2.40 27.08 9.40
C LYS A 684 -2.42 25.89 10.35
N TRP A 685 -3.51 25.13 10.33
CA TRP A 685 -3.61 23.88 11.09
C TRP A 685 -2.65 22.82 10.53
N MET A 686 -2.62 22.68 9.20
CA MET A 686 -1.69 21.76 8.53
C MET A 686 -0.22 22.11 8.82
N ASP A 687 0.14 23.40 8.86
CA ASP A 687 1.50 23.82 9.21
C ASP A 687 1.91 23.35 10.61
N ALA A 688 1.02 23.50 11.60
CA ALA A 688 1.24 23.01 12.96
C ALA A 688 1.30 21.47 13.02
N TYR A 689 0.43 20.76 12.29
CA TYR A 689 0.42 19.29 12.24
C TYR A 689 1.67 18.71 11.58
N LEU A 690 2.11 19.30 10.45
CA LEU A 690 3.35 18.92 9.79
C LEU A 690 4.59 19.30 10.61
N ALA A 691 4.57 20.42 11.34
CA ALA A 691 5.62 20.78 12.30
C ALA A 691 5.77 19.77 13.44
N ALA A 692 4.68 19.13 13.86
CA ALA A 692 4.68 18.05 14.84
C ALA A 692 5.18 16.70 14.27
N GLY A 693 5.52 16.64 12.98
CA GLY A 693 6.00 15.42 12.31
C GLY A 693 4.91 14.61 11.59
N GLY A 694 3.67 15.10 11.52
CA GLY A 694 2.55 14.41 10.87
C GLY A 694 2.78 14.04 9.39
N GLY A 695 3.67 14.76 8.71
CA GLY A 695 4.07 14.44 7.34
C GLY A 695 4.76 13.08 7.19
N ALA A 696 5.30 12.48 8.25
CA ALA A 696 5.92 11.15 8.19
C ALA A 696 4.92 10.01 8.01
N TYR A 697 3.63 10.24 8.29
CA TYR A 697 2.58 9.22 8.36
C TYR A 697 1.48 9.44 7.33
N ALA A 698 1.85 9.97 6.17
CA ALA A 698 0.99 10.20 5.03
C ALA A 698 1.79 10.16 3.72
N ASP A 699 1.29 9.45 2.72
CA ASP A 699 1.76 9.49 1.33
C ASP A 699 1.25 10.75 0.61
N ILE A 700 0.04 11.21 0.97
CA ILE A 700 -0.71 12.31 0.36
C ILE A 700 -1.20 13.28 1.46
N ILE A 701 -1.17 14.59 1.18
CA ILE A 701 -1.65 15.63 2.11
C ILE A 701 -3.04 16.12 1.67
N PRO A 702 -4.10 15.93 2.48
CA PRO A 702 -5.44 16.44 2.16
C PRO A 702 -5.80 17.76 2.86
N PHE A 703 -6.87 18.39 2.39
CA PHE A 703 -7.60 19.50 3.03
C PHE A 703 -9.02 19.55 2.46
N HIS A 704 -9.92 20.30 3.10
CA HIS A 704 -11.25 20.60 2.54
C HIS A 704 -11.33 22.05 2.04
N GLY A 705 -11.47 22.23 0.73
CA GLY A 705 -11.43 23.49 0.00
C GLY A 705 -12.73 24.31 0.02
N TYR A 706 -13.49 24.26 1.11
CA TYR A 706 -14.63 25.15 1.37
C TYR A 706 -14.16 26.61 1.51
N VAL A 707 -14.04 27.27 0.37
CA VAL A 707 -13.82 28.72 0.28
C VAL A 707 -15.13 29.51 0.19
N GLY A 708 -16.27 28.83 0.07
CA GLY A 708 -17.61 29.42 0.03
C GLY A 708 -18.12 29.95 1.38
N PHE A 709 -19.30 30.58 1.30
CA PHE A 709 -20.04 31.33 2.33
C PHE A 709 -19.73 30.97 3.80
N THR A 710 -18.79 31.70 4.41
CA THR A 710 -18.52 31.63 5.86
C THR A 710 -18.99 32.93 6.51
N SER A 711 -19.87 32.83 7.52
CA SER A 711 -20.29 33.96 8.37
C SER A 711 -20.81 35.22 7.64
N GLY A 712 -21.64 35.06 6.61
CA GLY A 712 -22.36 36.16 5.96
C GLY A 712 -21.58 36.94 4.89
N VAL A 713 -20.38 36.47 4.51
CA VAL A 713 -19.62 37.01 3.38
C VAL A 713 -19.68 36.02 2.22
N THR A 714 -20.21 36.46 1.07
CA THR A 714 -20.19 35.69 -0.18
C THR A 714 -18.78 35.70 -0.76
N ASN A 715 -17.98 34.71 -0.35
CA ASN A 715 -16.65 34.48 -0.88
C ASN A 715 -16.72 33.88 -2.30
N SER A 716 -15.83 34.35 -3.20
CA SER A 716 -15.77 33.87 -4.58
C SER A 716 -14.93 32.59 -4.72
N PRO A 717 -15.20 31.71 -5.71
CA PRO A 717 -14.47 30.47 -5.91
C PRO A 717 -12.97 30.68 -6.13
N GLU A 718 -12.57 31.85 -6.64
CA GLU A 718 -11.17 32.24 -6.89
C GLU A 718 -10.27 32.11 -5.65
N LEU A 719 -10.82 32.18 -4.44
CA LEU A 719 -10.07 32.00 -3.18
C LEU A 719 -9.46 30.59 -3.02
N ILE A 720 -9.83 29.59 -3.84
CA ILE A 720 -9.15 28.29 -3.84
C ILE A 720 -7.69 28.42 -4.31
N ALA A 721 -7.40 29.35 -5.23
CA ALA A 721 -6.05 29.55 -5.74
C ALA A 721 -5.03 29.92 -4.64
N PRO A 722 -5.25 30.99 -3.82
CA PRO A 722 -4.37 31.29 -2.69
C PRO A 722 -4.41 30.21 -1.59
N LEU A 723 -5.52 29.49 -1.39
CA LEU A 723 -5.57 28.39 -0.42
C LEU A 723 -4.64 27.23 -0.84
N VAL A 724 -4.73 26.76 -2.09
CA VAL A 724 -3.84 25.73 -2.65
C VAL A 724 -2.39 26.20 -2.66
N ALA A 725 -2.11 27.45 -3.03
CA ALA A 725 -0.76 28.02 -2.97
C ALA A 725 -0.19 28.03 -1.54
N ASN A 726 -1.00 28.41 -0.55
CA ASN A 726 -0.60 28.40 0.86
C ASN A 726 -0.36 26.98 1.39
N MET A 727 -1.23 26.01 1.06
CA MET A 727 -1.02 24.60 1.39
C MET A 727 0.30 24.07 0.81
N LYS A 728 0.59 24.34 -0.47
CA LYS A 728 1.84 23.91 -1.13
C LYS A 728 3.07 24.61 -0.57
N SER A 729 2.95 25.88 -0.18
CA SER A 729 4.01 26.62 0.53
C SER A 729 4.32 25.97 1.89
N VAL A 730 3.29 25.67 2.69
CA VAL A 730 3.40 24.94 3.97
C VAL A 730 4.05 23.57 3.77
N MET A 731 3.57 22.77 2.80
CA MET A 731 4.17 21.47 2.48
C MET A 731 5.65 21.59 2.11
N LYS A 732 6.03 22.53 1.25
CA LYS A 732 7.42 22.80 0.86
C LYS A 732 8.27 23.17 2.08
N ASN A 733 7.80 24.09 2.92
CA ASN A 733 8.51 24.56 4.12
C ASN A 733 8.68 23.46 5.19
N ARG A 734 7.80 22.45 5.18
CA ARG A 734 7.84 21.28 6.07
C ARG A 734 8.43 20.01 5.43
N GLY A 735 9.12 20.15 4.29
CA GLY A 735 9.79 19.04 3.60
C GLY A 735 8.87 18.01 2.94
N GLN A 736 7.57 18.32 2.81
CA GLN A 736 6.55 17.46 2.19
C GLN A 736 6.19 17.90 0.75
N GLY A 737 6.92 18.85 0.17
CA GLY A 737 6.59 19.49 -1.12
C GLY A 737 6.63 18.56 -2.35
N SER A 738 7.12 17.32 -2.22
CA SER A 738 7.05 16.29 -3.26
C SER A 738 5.77 15.45 -3.22
N LYS A 739 4.98 15.54 -2.14
CA LYS A 739 3.75 14.75 -1.97
C LYS A 739 2.58 15.40 -2.71
N PRO A 740 1.60 14.61 -3.21
CA PRO A 740 0.38 15.16 -3.77
C PRO A 740 -0.42 15.94 -2.70
N LEU A 741 -1.02 17.06 -3.13
CA LEU A 741 -2.01 17.82 -2.37
C LEU A 741 -3.40 17.52 -2.93
N TRP A 742 -4.34 17.04 -2.11
CA TRP A 742 -5.70 16.74 -2.52
C TRP A 742 -6.71 17.61 -1.78
N ASP A 743 -7.67 18.16 -2.51
CA ASP A 743 -8.88 18.74 -1.95
C ASP A 743 -9.91 17.61 -1.82
N THR A 744 -10.05 17.04 -0.62
CA THR A 744 -10.86 15.83 -0.40
C THR A 744 -12.33 16.12 -0.09
N GLU A 745 -12.70 17.38 0.14
CA GLU A 745 -14.12 17.79 0.24
C GLU A 745 -14.26 19.30 -0.04
N HIS A 746 -15.06 19.66 -1.04
CA HIS A 746 -15.35 21.07 -1.33
C HIS A 746 -16.71 21.30 -1.98
N GLY A 747 -17.20 22.54 -1.88
CA GLY A 747 -18.40 23.03 -2.55
C GLY A 747 -18.69 24.49 -2.18
N TRP A 748 -19.82 25.03 -2.65
CA TRP A 748 -20.29 26.37 -2.25
C TRP A 748 -20.97 26.39 -0.86
N GLY A 749 -21.22 25.22 -0.26
CA GLY A 749 -21.97 25.07 0.99
C GLY A 749 -23.48 24.95 0.73
N ARG A 750 -24.31 25.56 1.58
CA ARG A 750 -25.78 25.50 1.44
C ARG A 750 -26.24 26.21 0.17
N ASP A 751 -27.18 25.62 -0.55
CA ASP A 751 -27.73 26.18 -1.79
C ASP A 751 -28.52 27.46 -1.53
N THR A 752 -29.07 27.64 -0.32
CA THR A 752 -29.68 28.90 0.14
C THR A 752 -28.72 30.10 0.09
N ASN A 753 -27.41 29.84 0.14
CA ASN A 753 -26.37 30.88 0.07
C ASN A 753 -25.96 31.20 -1.38
N LEU A 754 -26.35 30.36 -2.34
CA LEU A 754 -26.10 30.51 -3.77
C LEU A 754 -27.31 29.99 -4.57
N PRO A 755 -28.48 30.65 -4.48
CA PRO A 755 -29.75 30.08 -4.94
C PRO A 755 -29.94 30.03 -6.46
N ASP A 756 -29.16 30.80 -7.23
CA ASP A 756 -29.21 30.73 -8.69
C ASP A 756 -28.36 29.57 -9.22
N GLN A 757 -29.00 28.61 -9.89
CA GLN A 757 -28.31 27.45 -10.48
C GLN A 757 -27.28 27.82 -11.57
N GLY A 758 -27.40 28.99 -12.21
CA GLY A 758 -26.37 29.50 -13.13
C GLY A 758 -25.10 29.90 -12.39
N GLN A 759 -25.23 30.59 -11.26
CA GLN A 759 -24.13 30.93 -10.37
C GLN A 759 -23.52 29.70 -9.70
N GLN A 760 -24.31 28.67 -9.35
CA GLN A 760 -23.79 27.38 -8.88
C GLN A 760 -22.90 26.70 -9.92
N ALA A 761 -23.39 26.58 -11.17
CA ALA A 761 -22.61 26.04 -12.28
C ALA A 761 -21.32 26.84 -12.54
N ALA A 762 -21.43 28.17 -12.55
CA ALA A 762 -20.30 29.09 -12.67
C ALA A 762 -19.30 28.96 -11.51
N TRP A 763 -19.77 28.73 -10.28
CA TRP A 763 -18.91 28.54 -9.11
C TRP A 763 -18.09 27.26 -9.24
N LEU A 764 -18.77 26.14 -9.51
CA LEU A 764 -18.17 24.80 -9.64
C LEU A 764 -17.04 24.79 -10.67
N ALA A 765 -17.32 25.32 -11.86
CA ALA A 765 -16.34 25.36 -12.94
C ALA A 765 -15.07 26.12 -12.53
N ARG A 766 -15.24 27.35 -12.03
CA ARG A 766 -14.12 28.24 -11.67
C ARG A 766 -13.27 27.64 -10.54
N HIS A 767 -13.89 27.05 -9.53
CA HIS A 767 -13.17 26.39 -8.43
C HIS A 767 -12.36 25.19 -8.93
N ALA A 768 -12.98 24.27 -9.69
CA ALA A 768 -12.30 23.08 -10.20
C ALA A 768 -11.11 23.43 -11.11
N ILE A 769 -11.29 24.40 -12.02
CA ILE A 769 -10.25 24.89 -12.92
C ILE A 769 -9.08 25.51 -12.13
N LEU A 770 -9.37 26.36 -11.13
CA LEU A 770 -8.32 27.00 -10.34
C LEU A 770 -7.63 26.05 -9.36
N SER A 771 -8.35 25.07 -8.79
CA SER A 771 -7.79 24.00 -7.97
C SER A 771 -6.75 23.20 -8.76
N TRP A 772 -7.12 22.73 -9.96
CA TRP A 772 -6.20 22.05 -10.88
C TRP A 772 -5.04 22.95 -11.32
N SER A 773 -5.33 24.20 -11.68
CA SER A 773 -4.32 25.15 -12.16
C SER A 773 -3.27 25.54 -11.13
N ASN A 774 -3.62 25.56 -9.84
CA ASN A 774 -2.65 25.79 -8.77
C ASN A 774 -1.96 24.48 -8.35
N GLY A 775 -2.33 23.37 -9.00
CA GLY A 775 -1.73 22.06 -8.89
C GLY A 775 -2.10 21.35 -7.59
N ALA A 776 -3.39 21.36 -7.22
CA ALA A 776 -3.98 20.24 -6.51
C ALA A 776 -4.05 19.03 -7.46
N ALA A 777 -3.76 17.82 -6.94
CA ALA A 777 -3.73 16.60 -7.74
C ALA A 777 -5.09 15.86 -7.77
N ARG A 778 -6.01 16.23 -6.87
CA ARG A 778 -7.40 15.74 -6.84
C ARG A 778 -8.31 16.79 -6.17
N SER A 779 -9.57 16.82 -6.59
CA SER A 779 -10.63 17.70 -6.11
C SER A 779 -11.94 16.90 -6.04
N ILE A 780 -12.48 16.69 -4.84
CA ILE A 780 -13.65 15.84 -4.58
C ILE A 780 -14.84 16.71 -4.18
N TRP A 781 -15.85 16.77 -5.05
CA TRP A 781 -17.03 17.60 -4.83
C TRP A 781 -17.93 17.04 -3.72
N TYR A 782 -18.56 17.94 -2.96
CA TYR A 782 -19.60 17.64 -1.97
C TYR A 782 -20.85 18.47 -2.31
N LEU A 783 -21.92 17.87 -2.86
CA LEU A 783 -22.13 16.44 -3.15
C LEU A 783 -23.13 16.21 -4.31
N TRP A 784 -23.21 14.98 -4.82
CA TRP A 784 -24.09 14.62 -5.94
C TRP A 784 -25.59 14.71 -5.58
N ASP A 785 -26.10 13.83 -4.71
CA ASP A 785 -27.52 13.70 -4.34
C ASP A 785 -27.98 14.53 -3.13
N GLY A 786 -27.22 15.56 -2.75
CA GLY A 786 -27.44 16.30 -1.50
C GLY A 786 -28.72 17.12 -1.47
N ALA A 787 -29.49 17.02 -0.37
CA ALA A 787 -30.64 17.88 -0.16
C ALA A 787 -30.23 19.30 0.28
N GLY A 788 -29.92 20.18 -0.68
CA GLY A 788 -29.74 21.62 -0.44
C GLY A 788 -28.32 22.06 -0.03
N VAL A 789 -27.31 21.23 -0.33
CA VAL A 789 -25.89 21.53 -0.09
C VAL A 789 -25.08 21.01 -1.27
N GLY A 790 -24.45 21.92 -2.03
CA GLY A 790 -23.59 21.54 -3.15
C GLY A 790 -24.29 20.76 -4.27
N THR A 791 -25.62 20.76 -4.32
CA THR A 791 -26.45 19.79 -5.04
C THR A 791 -26.14 19.74 -6.54
N LEU A 792 -25.86 18.55 -7.08
CA LEU A 792 -25.67 18.34 -8.52
C LEU A 792 -26.85 17.59 -9.17
N TRP A 793 -27.57 16.80 -8.39
CA TRP A 793 -28.69 15.97 -8.83
C TRP A 793 -29.71 15.79 -7.70
N ASP A 794 -30.99 15.67 -8.04
CA ASP A 794 -32.03 15.23 -7.11
C ASP A 794 -33.09 14.36 -7.83
N PRO A 795 -33.86 13.50 -7.12
CA PRO A 795 -34.80 12.58 -7.75
C PRO A 795 -36.05 13.21 -8.37
N VAL A 796 -36.32 14.50 -8.12
CA VAL A 796 -37.45 15.27 -8.66
C VAL A 796 -37.05 16.01 -9.94
N ASN A 797 -35.91 16.69 -9.93
CA ASN A 797 -35.45 17.55 -11.03
C ASN A 797 -34.38 16.89 -11.92
N GLY A 798 -33.84 15.73 -11.52
CA GLY A 798 -32.71 15.09 -12.18
C GLY A 798 -31.43 15.91 -12.02
N ILE A 799 -30.59 15.96 -13.07
CA ILE A 799 -29.30 16.65 -13.03
C ILE A 799 -29.45 18.18 -13.20
N HIS A 800 -29.00 18.92 -12.19
CA HIS A 800 -29.02 20.39 -12.12
C HIS A 800 -28.02 21.02 -13.09
N LYS A 801 -28.08 22.34 -13.29
CA LYS A 801 -27.09 23.06 -14.13
C LYS A 801 -25.65 22.84 -13.64
N ALA A 802 -25.44 22.78 -12.32
CA ALA A 802 -24.11 22.52 -11.75
C ALA A 802 -23.61 21.09 -12.03
N GLY A 803 -24.49 20.07 -11.97
CA GLY A 803 -24.12 18.70 -12.35
C GLY A 803 -23.74 18.57 -13.82
N ARG A 804 -24.43 19.29 -14.71
CA ARG A 804 -24.06 19.39 -16.14
C ARG A 804 -22.71 20.08 -16.31
N ALA A 805 -22.49 21.20 -15.61
CA ALA A 805 -21.22 21.92 -15.62
C ALA A 805 -20.05 21.06 -15.11
N TYR A 806 -20.25 20.22 -14.10
CA TYR A 806 -19.26 19.24 -13.65
C TYR A 806 -18.89 18.27 -14.80
N GLY A 807 -19.89 17.70 -15.47
CA GLY A 807 -19.69 16.80 -16.61
C GLY A 807 -18.99 17.46 -17.81
N GLU A 808 -19.25 18.74 -18.08
CA GLU A 808 -18.57 19.49 -19.15
C GLU A 808 -17.14 19.88 -18.76
N VAL A 809 -16.93 20.41 -17.55
CA VAL A 809 -15.57 20.74 -17.06
C VAL A 809 -14.70 19.49 -16.97
N TYR A 810 -15.26 18.34 -16.61
CA TYR A 810 -14.61 17.04 -16.75
C TYR A 810 -14.15 16.82 -18.20
N LYS A 811 -15.02 16.91 -19.20
CA LYS A 811 -14.64 16.78 -20.63
C LYS A 811 -13.62 17.83 -21.09
N TRP A 812 -13.65 19.04 -20.53
CA TRP A 812 -12.73 20.13 -20.89
C TRP A 812 -11.31 19.86 -20.40
N LEU A 813 -11.17 19.43 -19.14
CA LEU A 813 -9.88 19.20 -18.51
C LEU A 813 -9.33 17.78 -18.77
N VAL A 814 -10.19 16.78 -19.06
CA VAL A 814 -9.76 15.39 -19.20
C VAL A 814 -8.83 15.18 -20.41
N GLY A 815 -7.58 14.78 -20.11
CA GLY A 815 -6.51 14.63 -21.09
C GLY A 815 -5.89 15.95 -21.58
N SER A 816 -6.33 17.10 -21.06
CA SER A 816 -5.76 18.40 -21.37
C SER A 816 -4.53 18.70 -20.52
N THR A 817 -3.64 19.55 -21.01
CA THR A 817 -2.49 20.09 -20.28
C THR A 817 -2.55 21.62 -20.25
N LEU A 818 -2.17 22.22 -19.12
CA LEU A 818 -2.03 23.67 -19.00
C LEU A 818 -0.72 24.14 -19.64
N THR A 819 -0.82 25.10 -20.55
CA THR A 819 0.36 25.77 -21.12
C THR A 819 1.00 26.70 -20.09
N THR A 820 0.19 27.35 -19.25
CA THR A 820 0.61 28.09 -18.05
C THR A 820 -0.50 27.95 -16.99
N PRO A 821 -0.22 28.18 -15.69
CA PRO A 821 -1.28 28.39 -14.72
C PRO A 821 -2.21 29.52 -15.18
N CYS A 822 -3.49 29.39 -14.85
CA CYS A 822 -4.50 30.41 -15.06
C CYS A 822 -4.08 31.74 -14.42
N SER A 823 -4.30 32.84 -15.12
CA SER A 823 -3.97 34.18 -14.66
C SER A 823 -5.17 35.11 -14.77
N MET A 824 -5.23 36.09 -13.87
CA MET A 824 -6.23 37.14 -13.85
C MET A 824 -5.63 38.42 -14.45
N ALA A 825 -6.30 39.02 -15.42
CA ALA A 825 -5.98 40.33 -15.97
C ALA A 825 -6.49 41.47 -15.08
N SER A 826 -6.09 42.71 -15.37
CA SER A 826 -6.41 43.90 -14.58
C SER A 826 -7.90 44.27 -14.53
N ASP A 827 -8.70 43.71 -15.43
CA ASP A 827 -10.16 43.83 -15.52
C ASP A 827 -10.92 42.71 -14.78
N SER A 828 -10.21 41.90 -14.00
CA SER A 828 -10.69 40.69 -13.31
C SER A 828 -11.08 39.53 -14.24
N THR A 829 -10.72 39.58 -15.53
CA THR A 829 -10.92 38.47 -16.46
C THR A 829 -9.85 37.41 -16.24
N TRP A 830 -10.27 36.17 -15.99
CA TRP A 830 -9.39 35.02 -15.87
C TRP A 830 -9.23 34.31 -17.20
N THR A 831 -8.01 33.85 -17.48
CA THR A 831 -7.66 33.10 -18.68
C THR A 831 -6.84 31.86 -18.31
N CYS A 832 -7.12 30.73 -18.96
CA CYS A 832 -6.39 29.47 -18.81
C CYS A 832 -6.09 28.87 -20.18
N PHE A 833 -4.82 28.82 -20.58
CA PHE A 833 -4.41 28.26 -21.87
C PHE A 833 -4.20 26.74 -21.77
N LEU A 834 -4.86 25.99 -22.65
CA LEU A 834 -4.90 24.55 -22.65
C LEU A 834 -4.46 23.96 -23.99
N THR A 835 -3.68 22.89 -23.95
CA THR A 835 -3.58 21.94 -25.06
C THR A 835 -4.47 20.75 -24.77
N ARG A 836 -5.55 20.57 -25.54
CA ARG A 836 -6.51 19.47 -25.39
C ARG A 836 -6.02 18.18 -26.08
N PRO A 837 -6.61 17.00 -25.80
CA PRO A 837 -6.38 15.79 -26.58
C PRO A 837 -6.51 16.05 -28.10
N GLY A 838 -5.63 15.45 -28.89
CA GLY A 838 -5.47 15.79 -30.32
C GLY A 838 -4.55 16.99 -30.60
N GLY A 839 -4.18 17.79 -29.60
CA GLY A 839 -3.28 18.95 -29.74
C GLY A 839 -3.98 20.28 -30.02
N TYR A 840 -5.31 20.30 -30.04
CA TYR A 840 -6.10 21.52 -30.21
C TYR A 840 -5.76 22.52 -29.11
N GLN A 841 -5.41 23.74 -29.51
CA GLN A 841 -5.29 24.86 -28.58
C GLN A 841 -6.69 25.31 -28.16
N ALA A 842 -6.86 25.53 -26.86
CA ALA A 842 -8.08 26.02 -26.27
C ALA A 842 -7.77 27.00 -25.14
N GLU A 843 -8.73 27.83 -24.82
CA GLU A 843 -8.63 28.84 -23.77
C GLU A 843 -9.92 28.86 -22.98
N ILE A 844 -9.85 28.68 -21.67
CA ILE A 844 -10.99 28.93 -20.80
C ILE A 844 -10.92 30.37 -20.33
N MET A 845 -12.05 31.09 -20.43
CA MET A 845 -12.16 32.47 -20.00
C MET A 845 -13.44 32.70 -19.17
N TRP A 846 -13.34 33.50 -18.11
CA TRP A 846 -14.47 34.00 -17.33
C TRP A 846 -14.16 35.35 -16.69
N ASN A 847 -15.19 36.08 -16.26
CA ASN A 847 -15.03 37.24 -15.39
C ASN A 847 -15.99 37.11 -14.21
N GLY A 848 -15.44 37.02 -12.99
CA GLY A 848 -16.22 36.74 -11.79
C GLY A 848 -17.04 37.93 -11.27
N SER A 849 -16.82 39.13 -11.79
CA SER A 849 -17.35 40.39 -11.24
C SER A 849 -18.28 41.14 -12.19
N VAL A 850 -18.02 41.09 -13.50
CA VAL A 850 -18.81 41.79 -14.53
C VAL A 850 -19.06 40.90 -15.73
N THR A 851 -20.15 41.17 -16.46
CA THR A 851 -20.38 40.58 -17.78
C THR A 851 -20.08 41.64 -18.84
N SER A 852 -18.98 41.47 -19.58
CA SER A 852 -18.47 42.44 -20.55
C SER A 852 -18.15 41.80 -21.91
N ALA A 853 -18.04 42.61 -22.96
CA ALA A 853 -17.68 42.15 -24.29
C ALA A 853 -16.17 42.00 -24.42
N HIS A 854 -15.69 40.83 -24.87
CA HIS A 854 -14.27 40.55 -25.10
C HIS A 854 -14.02 40.18 -26.56
N THR A 855 -12.89 40.67 -27.09
CA THR A 855 -12.42 40.35 -28.44
C THR A 855 -11.67 39.02 -28.42
N ILE A 856 -12.22 38.01 -29.07
CA ILE A 856 -11.69 36.65 -29.07
C ILE A 856 -10.59 36.48 -30.12
N ALA A 857 -9.40 36.05 -29.69
CA ALA A 857 -8.22 35.88 -30.53
C ALA A 857 -8.47 34.97 -31.74
N SER A 858 -7.96 35.37 -32.91
CA SER A 858 -8.41 34.89 -34.24
C SER A 858 -8.31 33.37 -34.44
N GLN A 859 -7.40 32.69 -33.74
CA GLN A 859 -7.23 31.24 -33.82
C GLN A 859 -8.48 30.45 -33.38
N TYR A 860 -9.32 31.00 -32.49
CA TYR A 860 -10.52 30.32 -32.01
C TYR A 860 -11.71 30.59 -32.94
N THR A 861 -12.37 29.52 -33.41
CA THR A 861 -13.52 29.64 -34.32
C THR A 861 -14.85 29.27 -33.66
N GLN A 862 -14.78 28.61 -32.50
CA GLN A 862 -15.93 28.10 -31.76
C GLN A 862 -15.68 28.19 -30.25
N TYR A 863 -16.75 28.21 -29.47
CA TYR A 863 -16.70 28.13 -28.01
C TYR A 863 -17.81 27.25 -27.45
N TYR A 864 -17.62 26.79 -26.22
CA TYR A 864 -18.53 25.92 -25.49
C TYR A 864 -18.95 26.55 -24.17
N ASP A 865 -20.22 26.39 -23.79
CA ASP A 865 -20.73 26.79 -22.47
C ASP A 865 -20.77 25.62 -21.47
N LEU A 866 -21.06 25.94 -20.20
CA LEU A 866 -21.18 24.96 -19.11
C LEU A 866 -22.40 24.02 -19.22
N SER A 867 -23.24 24.16 -20.25
CA SER A 867 -24.31 23.22 -20.57
C SER A 867 -23.92 22.25 -21.70
N GLY A 868 -22.73 22.41 -22.29
CA GLY A 868 -22.23 21.64 -23.42
C GLY A 868 -22.65 22.17 -24.78
N ASN A 869 -23.33 23.32 -24.84
CA ASN A 869 -23.74 23.93 -26.10
C ASN A 869 -22.50 24.46 -26.84
N LYS A 870 -22.48 24.26 -28.16
CA LYS A 870 -21.42 24.71 -29.05
C LYS A 870 -21.89 25.91 -29.85
N PHE A 871 -21.10 26.98 -29.85
CA PHE A 871 -21.38 28.22 -30.59
C PHE A 871 -20.22 28.56 -31.54
N PRO A 872 -20.47 29.12 -32.73
CA PRO A 872 -19.44 29.77 -33.53
C PRO A 872 -19.02 31.09 -32.88
N VAL A 873 -17.74 31.46 -32.97
CA VAL A 873 -17.31 32.83 -32.63
C VAL A 873 -17.87 33.77 -33.71
N PRO A 874 -18.61 34.85 -33.34
CA PRO A 874 -19.27 35.71 -34.32
C PRO A 874 -18.27 36.46 -35.21
N PRO A 875 -18.68 36.93 -36.40
CA PRO A 875 -17.81 37.71 -37.30
C PRO A 875 -17.24 38.98 -36.66
N SER A 876 -17.97 39.59 -35.72
CA SER A 876 -17.50 40.74 -34.91
C SER A 876 -16.35 40.40 -33.95
N ARG A 877 -16.03 39.11 -33.76
CA ARG A 877 -15.10 38.56 -32.76
C ARG A 877 -15.41 38.90 -31.31
N SER A 878 -16.55 39.55 -31.05
CA SER A 878 -16.97 40.02 -29.73
C SER A 878 -17.91 39.00 -29.07
N VAL A 879 -17.51 38.46 -27.91
CA VAL A 879 -18.31 37.51 -27.12
C VAL A 879 -18.47 38.06 -25.70
N MET A 880 -19.66 37.91 -25.12
CA MET A 880 -19.90 38.30 -23.73
C MET A 880 -19.28 37.27 -22.78
N ILE A 881 -18.34 37.73 -21.96
CA ILE A 881 -17.70 36.93 -20.91
C ILE A 881 -18.26 37.40 -19.57
N GLY A 882 -18.66 36.46 -18.73
CA GLY A 882 -19.18 36.73 -17.39
C GLY A 882 -18.82 35.60 -16.42
N PRO A 883 -19.59 35.39 -15.33
CA PRO A 883 -19.22 34.43 -14.30
C PRO A 883 -19.15 32.97 -14.78
N ALA A 884 -19.99 32.59 -15.74
CA ALA A 884 -19.95 31.28 -16.37
C ALA A 884 -18.75 31.17 -17.31
N ALA A 885 -17.83 30.26 -17.01
CA ALA A 885 -16.65 30.03 -17.84
C ALA A 885 -17.04 29.49 -19.23
N LEU A 886 -16.34 29.97 -20.26
CA LEU A 886 -16.47 29.51 -21.64
C LEU A 886 -15.15 28.89 -22.10
N LEU A 887 -15.22 27.76 -22.80
CA LEU A 887 -14.07 27.12 -23.45
C LEU A 887 -14.03 27.53 -24.93
N PHE A 888 -13.13 28.44 -25.28
CA PHE A 888 -12.80 28.76 -26.67
C PHE A 888 -11.88 27.69 -27.24
N GLN A 889 -12.08 27.28 -28.49
CA GLN A 889 -11.27 26.26 -29.14
C GLN A 889 -10.89 26.65 -30.56
N ALA A 890 -9.66 26.31 -30.94
CA ALA A 890 -9.20 26.44 -32.32
C ALA A 890 -10.06 25.63 -33.28
N GLY A 891 -10.28 26.18 -34.47
CA GLY A 891 -10.92 25.44 -35.56
C GLY A 891 -10.04 24.25 -35.95
N GLY A 892 -10.62 23.04 -35.94
CA GLY A 892 -10.00 21.91 -36.60
C GLY A 892 -10.10 22.09 -38.11
N SER A 893 -8.98 21.89 -38.81
CA SER A 893 -8.94 21.59 -40.24
C SER A 893 -9.54 20.22 -40.51
#